data_AF-A0A4R2GPK7-F1
#
_entry.id   AF-A0A4R2GPK7-F1
#
_cell.length_a   1.000
_cell.length_b   1.000
_cell.length_c   1.000
_cell.angle_alpha   90.00
_cell.angle_beta   90.00
_cell.angle_gamma   90.00
#
_symmetry.space_group_name_H-M   'P 1'
#
loop_
_entity.id
_entity.type
_entity.pdbx_description
1 polymer ?
#
loop_
_entity_poly.entity_id
_entity_poly.type
_entity_poly.pdbx_seq_one_letter_code
_entity_poly.pdbx_strand_id
1 'polypeptide(L)'
;MKKNFPVLLTLIFIANYTLSDNLLDDFTPPPYFDTYHEFATDPENWSIFNVHDPTVTKDGEWYYMFNTDVAFGGHNIGTGAMVRRSRDLVEWEFIGTAFNGVPQSAKDFFLQHNPNYDDSGIWAPFVIKAGDEFRLYYSAPGGLDGQNLAYIGYATSQSAGGPWEDQGHIVHSLPNDPINAIDPSVIIDPETGKHWMVYGSYQTGMFVLELNPETGGILNQGDKGVKVAARAGGRHGSIEGPEFSYRNGWFYLFVSYDWLEDFYNVRVGRSRNPEGPYYDINGRDMAAYTDDYPMILAPYRFNHHMGWQGTGHNAIYNDNGDYYIFHQARPSTSIFCMVLHVRKIHWVNDWPVVEPQRYANVLQTPISKNELIGQWEHLLLIYDKSNPHQRPSIIELLENGTIDNNATNRWSLDGNELTMSWGNGQHIDQLIVSRAWDWELRRLTITYTGMNEGGLNIWGKHITQDAVDAVSNVFTDSVYVIRNHNSNKVLEVFNGNDAFGTNIIQNTYTGANSQKWMVENAGSGYVALRPISSSQGRYLEVANNNANNGANIRLGTNVIDNSKRVKFNYQENGYFSITTASSNDLRSFDVSNFSTQDGANVVQWEYLGGNNQLWRLERIPQSPTSLMKTPEPKISIYPNPTTQKSVTIDLNSMNPESNLKISIYNISGSMVEQYQGEWLNQYQTKARFENGIYIIRIETPSFTYTERVISR
;
A
#
# COMPACT_ATOMS: atom_id res chain seq x y z
N MET A 1 -26.38 34.78 -47.67
CA MET A 1 -27.06 33.48 -47.47
C MET A 1 -26.55 32.87 -46.18
N LYS A 2 -27.35 32.94 -45.11
CA LYS A 2 -27.06 32.32 -43.80
C LYS A 2 -27.36 30.82 -43.91
N LYS A 3 -26.42 29.95 -43.55
CA LYS A 3 -26.69 28.53 -43.27
C LYS A 3 -26.56 28.32 -41.76
N ASN A 4 -27.70 28.09 -41.12
CA ASN A 4 -27.81 27.68 -39.73
C ASN A 4 -27.39 26.21 -39.61
N PHE A 5 -26.43 25.91 -38.73
CA PHE A 5 -26.26 24.57 -38.16
C PHE A 5 -27.08 24.48 -36.87
N PRO A 6 -27.80 23.38 -36.61
CA PRO A 6 -28.57 23.22 -35.39
C PRO A 6 -27.62 22.98 -34.21
N VAL A 7 -27.79 23.79 -33.17
CA VAL A 7 -27.20 23.56 -31.84
C VAL A 7 -27.91 22.36 -31.24
N LEU A 8 -27.20 21.24 -31.09
CA LEU A 8 -27.68 20.09 -30.33
C LEU A 8 -27.54 20.43 -28.85
N LEU A 9 -28.65 20.77 -28.21
CA LEU A 9 -28.74 20.98 -26.77
C LEU A 9 -28.69 19.59 -26.11
N THR A 10 -27.51 19.15 -25.68
CA THR A 10 -27.39 17.92 -24.89
C THR A 10 -27.95 18.20 -23.49
N LEU A 11 -29.19 17.77 -23.24
CA LEU A 11 -29.74 17.69 -21.88
C LEU A 11 -28.92 16.65 -21.11
N ILE A 12 -28.05 17.13 -20.22
CA ILE A 12 -27.44 16.29 -19.18
C ILE A 12 -28.56 15.96 -18.18
N PHE A 13 -29.08 14.74 -18.25
CA PHE A 13 -29.87 14.19 -17.16
C PHE A 13 -28.91 13.94 -16.00
N ILE A 14 -28.98 14.80 -14.98
CA ILE A 14 -28.41 14.51 -13.66
C ILE A 14 -29.26 13.40 -13.06
N ALA A 15 -28.85 12.16 -13.27
CA ALA A 15 -29.35 11.05 -12.49
C ALA A 15 -28.74 11.17 -11.09
N ASN A 16 -29.52 11.65 -10.12
CA ASN A 16 -29.22 11.50 -8.70
C ASN A 16 -29.29 10.01 -8.35
N TYR A 17 -28.22 9.28 -8.63
CA TYR A 17 -27.94 8.03 -7.94
C TYR A 17 -27.43 8.41 -6.55
N THR A 18 -28.27 8.23 -5.55
CA THR A 18 -27.76 8.00 -4.19
C THR A 18 -27.01 6.66 -4.24
N LEU A 19 -25.70 6.73 -4.45
CA LEU A 19 -24.79 5.62 -4.21
C LEU A 19 -24.90 5.29 -2.72
N SER A 20 -25.53 4.17 -2.40
CA SER A 20 -25.48 3.59 -1.06
C SER A 20 -24.03 3.29 -0.69
N ASP A 21 -23.70 3.40 0.60
CA ASP A 21 -22.39 3.10 1.21
C ASP A 21 -21.76 1.74 0.83
N ASN A 22 -22.52 0.86 0.18
CA ASN A 22 -22.16 -0.51 -0.23
C ASN A 22 -20.94 -0.67 -1.16
N LEU A 23 -20.44 0.35 -1.87
CA LEU A 23 -19.31 0.15 -2.81
C LEU A 23 -17.94 0.03 -2.11
N LEU A 24 -17.83 0.51 -0.88
CA LEU A 24 -16.64 0.37 -0.05
C LEU A 24 -16.63 -0.95 0.74
N ASP A 25 -17.80 -1.56 0.94
CA ASP A 25 -17.94 -2.83 1.66
C ASP A 25 -17.38 -4.04 0.89
N ASP A 26 -17.25 -3.94 -0.44
CA ASP A 26 -16.66 -4.98 -1.29
C ASP A 26 -15.13 -4.86 -1.45
N PHE A 27 -14.49 -3.92 -0.74
CA PHE A 27 -13.02 -3.76 -0.77
C PHE A 27 -12.33 -4.96 -0.11
N THR A 28 -11.55 -5.72 -0.89
CA THR A 28 -10.69 -6.78 -0.36
C THR A 28 -9.33 -6.20 -0.02
N PRO A 29 -8.93 -6.16 1.26
CA PRO A 29 -7.66 -5.55 1.61
C PRO A 29 -6.47 -6.43 1.23
N PRO A 30 -5.34 -5.84 0.83
CA PRO A 30 -4.14 -6.60 0.52
C PRO A 30 -3.65 -7.39 1.75
N PRO A 31 -3.18 -8.63 1.57
CA PRO A 31 -2.79 -9.52 2.68
C PRO A 31 -1.41 -9.23 3.28
N TYR A 32 -0.73 -8.16 2.86
CA TYR A 32 0.67 -7.94 3.22
C TYR A 32 0.89 -7.45 4.63
N PHE A 33 1.98 -7.94 5.22
CA PHE A 33 2.56 -7.49 6.47
C PHE A 33 3.84 -6.70 6.18
N ASP A 34 4.33 -5.95 7.17
CA ASP A 34 5.49 -5.08 6.96
C ASP A 34 6.82 -5.83 7.00
N THR A 35 6.86 -6.98 7.68
CA THR A 35 8.03 -7.87 7.73
C THR A 35 7.70 -9.21 7.07
N TYR A 36 8.71 -9.85 6.49
CA TYR A 36 8.54 -11.04 5.66
C TYR A 36 9.66 -12.07 5.84
N HIS A 37 10.28 -12.14 7.03
CA HIS A 37 11.41 -13.03 7.31
C HIS A 37 11.17 -14.48 6.88
N GLU A 38 9.94 -14.96 7.05
CA GLU A 38 9.42 -16.26 6.64
C GLU A 38 9.44 -16.50 5.12
N PHE A 39 9.26 -15.46 4.32
CA PHE A 39 9.21 -15.52 2.85
C PHE A 39 10.51 -15.06 2.22
N ALA A 40 11.49 -14.61 3.01
CA ALA A 40 12.73 -14.01 2.52
C ALA A 40 13.49 -14.90 1.52
N THR A 41 13.38 -16.23 1.67
CA THR A 41 14.03 -17.24 0.82
C THR A 41 13.05 -18.00 -0.10
N ASP A 42 11.81 -17.56 -0.18
CA ASP A 42 10.75 -18.26 -0.93
C ASP A 42 10.22 -17.37 -2.07
N PRO A 43 10.86 -17.42 -3.26
CA PRO A 43 10.51 -16.57 -4.40
C PRO A 43 9.05 -16.64 -4.82
N GLU A 44 8.36 -17.78 -4.62
CA GLU A 44 6.94 -17.93 -4.95
C GLU A 44 6.05 -17.01 -4.10
N ASN A 45 6.51 -16.60 -2.91
CA ASN A 45 5.80 -15.76 -1.97
C ASN A 45 6.41 -14.36 -1.80
N TRP A 46 7.34 -13.97 -2.68
CA TRP A 46 7.99 -12.66 -2.56
C TRP A 46 7.03 -11.51 -2.79
N SER A 47 6.13 -11.57 -3.77
CA SER A 47 5.18 -10.49 -4.05
C SER A 47 5.83 -9.09 -3.99
N ILE A 48 5.49 -8.27 -2.98
CA ILE A 48 6.05 -6.92 -2.75
C ILE A 48 7.38 -6.89 -1.96
N PHE A 49 7.91 -8.03 -1.54
CA PHE A 49 9.10 -8.17 -0.69
C PHE A 49 10.37 -8.36 -1.51
N ASN A 50 11.53 -8.09 -0.89
CA ASN A 50 12.85 -8.10 -1.54
C ASN A 50 12.89 -7.19 -2.78
N VAL A 51 12.28 -6.01 -2.66
CA VAL A 51 12.30 -4.99 -3.72
C VAL A 51 13.22 -3.85 -3.30
N HIS A 52 14.29 -3.68 -4.06
CA HIS A 52 15.30 -2.63 -3.88
C HIS A 52 15.56 -1.99 -5.25
N ASP A 53 15.45 -0.67 -5.36
CA ASP A 53 15.65 0.09 -6.60
C ASP A 53 14.71 -0.33 -7.75
N PRO A 54 13.38 -0.21 -7.58
CA PRO A 54 12.43 -0.62 -8.60
C PRO A 54 12.44 0.31 -9.82
N THR A 55 12.23 -0.26 -11.00
CA THR A 55 11.78 0.42 -12.23
C THR A 55 10.54 -0.29 -12.78
N VAL A 56 9.65 0.41 -13.50
CA VAL A 56 8.38 -0.15 -13.98
C VAL A 56 8.08 0.23 -15.42
N THR A 57 7.59 -0.72 -16.20
CA THR A 57 6.96 -0.51 -17.51
C THR A 57 5.66 -1.29 -17.63
N LYS A 58 4.93 -1.12 -18.73
CA LYS A 58 3.70 -1.86 -19.02
C LYS A 58 3.77 -2.51 -20.39
N ASP A 59 3.28 -3.74 -20.48
CA ASP A 59 3.14 -4.51 -21.70
C ASP A 59 1.79 -5.24 -21.71
N GLY A 60 0.91 -4.80 -22.60
CA GLY A 60 -0.49 -5.22 -22.58
C GLY A 60 -1.19 -4.85 -21.26
N GLU A 61 -1.77 -5.85 -20.60
CA GLU A 61 -2.49 -5.70 -19.32
C GLU A 61 -1.56 -5.77 -18.09
N TRP A 62 -0.27 -6.01 -18.29
CA TRP A 62 0.67 -6.27 -17.20
C TRP A 62 1.64 -5.10 -17.02
N TYR A 63 1.79 -4.68 -15.77
CA TYR A 63 2.96 -3.94 -15.31
C TYR A 63 4.09 -4.93 -15.06
N TYR A 64 5.30 -4.57 -15.47
CA TYR A 64 6.53 -5.30 -15.21
C TYR A 64 7.46 -4.42 -14.39
N MET A 65 8.03 -4.98 -13.34
CA MET A 65 8.98 -4.33 -12.46
C MET A 65 10.33 -5.05 -12.50
N PHE A 66 11.40 -4.27 -12.57
CA PHE A 66 12.78 -4.75 -12.42
C PHE A 66 13.40 -4.10 -11.21
N ASN A 67 14.30 -4.79 -10.51
CA ASN A 67 14.96 -4.23 -9.34
C ASN A 67 16.33 -4.90 -9.08
N THR A 68 17.12 -4.31 -8.19
CA THR A 68 18.45 -4.78 -7.77
C THR A 68 18.45 -6.22 -7.25
N ASP A 69 19.52 -6.97 -7.54
CA ASP A 69 19.76 -8.34 -7.09
C ASP A 69 20.10 -8.43 -5.59
N VAL A 70 19.12 -8.18 -4.73
CA VAL A 70 19.28 -8.29 -3.28
C VAL A 70 18.07 -8.94 -2.61
N ALA A 71 18.34 -9.81 -1.64
CA ALA A 71 17.33 -10.41 -0.80
C ALA A 71 17.73 -10.30 0.69
N PHE A 72 16.73 -10.23 1.56
CA PHE A 72 16.92 -10.27 3.00
C PHE A 72 17.84 -11.42 3.40
N GLY A 73 18.81 -11.18 4.29
CA GLY A 73 19.77 -12.20 4.74
C GLY A 73 20.90 -12.53 3.75
N GLY A 74 20.99 -11.83 2.61
CA GLY A 74 22.03 -12.05 1.62
C GLY A 74 21.87 -13.37 0.85
N HIS A 75 20.65 -13.90 0.78
CA HIS A 75 20.38 -15.14 0.08
C HIS A 75 20.53 -14.95 -1.44
N ASN A 76 21.35 -15.79 -2.06
CA ASN A 76 21.57 -15.77 -3.50
C ASN A 76 20.49 -16.61 -4.21
N ILE A 77 19.58 -15.96 -4.92
CA ILE A 77 18.56 -16.62 -5.76
C ILE A 77 18.93 -16.65 -7.25
N GLY A 78 20.21 -16.39 -7.56
CA GLY A 78 20.69 -16.07 -8.91
C GLY A 78 20.82 -14.57 -9.12
N THR A 79 21.79 -14.17 -9.94
CA THR A 79 21.99 -12.78 -10.35
C THR A 79 21.37 -12.55 -11.72
N GLY A 80 20.82 -11.36 -11.97
CA GLY A 80 20.35 -10.97 -13.29
C GLY A 80 19.17 -10.00 -13.33
N ALA A 81 19.04 -9.06 -12.40
CA ALA A 81 17.91 -8.16 -12.23
C ALA A 81 16.57 -8.89 -12.00
N MET A 82 16.10 -8.84 -10.75
CA MET A 82 14.84 -9.43 -10.32
C MET A 82 13.64 -8.87 -11.08
N VAL A 83 12.72 -9.74 -11.53
CA VAL A 83 11.54 -9.37 -12.33
C VAL A 83 10.25 -9.75 -11.61
N ARG A 84 9.31 -8.80 -11.55
CA ARG A 84 7.94 -9.01 -11.09
C ARG A 84 6.92 -8.51 -12.10
N ARG A 85 5.68 -8.95 -11.99
CA ARG A 85 4.56 -8.37 -12.72
C ARG A 85 3.30 -8.20 -11.88
N SER A 86 2.43 -7.29 -12.28
CA SER A 86 1.13 -7.01 -11.64
C SER A 86 0.10 -6.59 -12.68
N ARG A 87 -1.19 -6.76 -12.40
CA ARG A 87 -2.30 -6.19 -13.22
C ARG A 87 -2.93 -4.95 -12.60
N ASP A 88 -2.75 -4.74 -11.31
CA ASP A 88 -3.50 -3.76 -10.52
C ASP A 88 -2.61 -2.86 -9.65
N LEU A 89 -1.27 -3.01 -9.76
CA LEU A 89 -0.25 -2.31 -8.98
C LEU A 89 -0.23 -2.66 -7.49
N VAL A 90 -1.07 -3.61 -7.05
CA VAL A 90 -1.21 -4.04 -5.67
C VAL A 90 -0.66 -5.44 -5.51
N GLU A 91 -1.17 -6.39 -6.30
CA GLU A 91 -0.76 -7.79 -6.29
C GLU A 91 0.38 -8.02 -7.29
N TRP A 92 1.55 -8.37 -6.76
CA TRP A 92 2.76 -8.63 -7.53
C TRP A 92 3.13 -10.12 -7.50
N GLU A 93 3.59 -10.62 -8.64
CA GLU A 93 4.11 -11.98 -8.83
C GLU A 93 5.59 -11.88 -9.22
N PHE A 94 6.49 -12.53 -8.48
CA PHE A 94 7.89 -12.68 -8.87
C PHE A 94 8.03 -13.76 -9.93
N ILE A 95 8.68 -13.42 -11.05
CA ILE A 95 8.73 -14.27 -12.24
C ILE A 95 10.16 -14.64 -12.69
N GLY A 96 11.16 -14.41 -11.82
CA GLY A 96 12.56 -14.75 -12.07
C GLY A 96 13.46 -13.53 -12.28
N THR A 97 14.49 -13.67 -13.09
CA THR A 97 15.48 -12.63 -13.41
C THR A 97 15.54 -12.34 -14.91
N ALA A 98 15.90 -11.12 -15.29
CA ALA A 98 16.04 -10.71 -16.69
C ALA A 98 17.24 -11.38 -17.38
N PHE A 99 18.30 -11.61 -16.61
CA PHE A 99 19.55 -12.23 -17.03
C PHE A 99 19.86 -13.48 -16.19
N ASN A 100 20.87 -14.23 -16.61
CA ASN A 100 21.44 -15.35 -15.88
C ASN A 100 22.91 -15.06 -15.57
N GLY A 101 23.14 -14.18 -14.60
CA GLY A 101 24.43 -13.56 -14.33
C GLY A 101 24.52 -12.12 -14.81
N VAL A 102 25.53 -11.40 -14.30
CA VAL A 102 25.99 -10.16 -14.93
C VAL A 102 26.37 -10.46 -16.40
N PRO A 103 25.91 -9.66 -17.39
CA PRO A 103 26.23 -9.89 -18.80
C PRO A 103 27.73 -9.94 -19.09
N GLN A 104 28.10 -10.72 -20.11
CA GLN A 104 29.51 -11.00 -20.42
C GLN A 104 30.31 -9.74 -20.77
N SER A 105 29.67 -8.76 -21.42
CA SER A 105 30.27 -7.48 -21.77
C SER A 105 30.80 -6.70 -20.54
N ALA A 106 30.05 -6.72 -19.44
CA ALA A 106 30.47 -6.13 -18.16
C ALA A 106 31.53 -6.99 -17.47
N LYS A 107 31.39 -8.33 -17.48
CA LYS A 107 32.40 -9.26 -16.93
C LYS A 107 33.78 -9.07 -17.58
N ASP A 108 33.81 -8.97 -18.90
CA ASP A 108 35.04 -8.77 -19.67
C ASP A 108 35.71 -7.43 -19.34
N PHE A 109 34.92 -6.38 -19.08
CA PHE A 109 35.43 -5.09 -18.63
C PHE A 109 36.03 -5.18 -17.21
N PHE A 110 35.34 -5.84 -16.28
CA PHE A 110 35.81 -5.94 -14.90
C PHE A 110 37.06 -6.79 -14.78
N LEU A 111 37.19 -7.89 -15.51
CA LEU A 111 38.39 -8.74 -15.49
C LEU A 111 39.67 -7.99 -15.93
N GLN A 112 39.54 -6.89 -16.67
CA GLN A 112 40.68 -6.02 -17.03
C GLN A 112 41.18 -5.15 -15.86
N HIS A 113 40.33 -4.89 -14.85
CA HIS A 113 40.60 -3.95 -13.75
C HIS A 113 40.62 -4.63 -12.38
N ASN A 114 39.92 -5.76 -12.25
CA ASN A 114 39.86 -6.63 -11.09
C ASN A 114 39.99 -8.09 -11.57
N PRO A 115 41.21 -8.65 -11.66
CA PRO A 115 41.43 -10.02 -12.12
C PRO A 115 40.76 -11.11 -11.25
N ASN A 116 40.32 -10.76 -10.04
CA ASN A 116 39.61 -11.64 -9.12
C ASN A 116 38.10 -11.35 -9.07
N TYR A 117 37.57 -10.59 -10.04
CA TYR A 117 36.15 -10.28 -10.11
C TYR A 117 35.30 -11.55 -10.10
N ASP A 118 34.29 -11.53 -9.23
CA ASP A 118 33.21 -12.51 -9.19
C ASP A 118 31.88 -11.77 -9.38
N ASP A 119 30.87 -12.48 -9.89
CA ASP A 119 29.56 -11.94 -10.26
C ASP A 119 28.93 -11.16 -9.09
N SER A 120 29.00 -9.84 -9.15
CA SER A 120 28.60 -8.94 -8.05
C SER A 120 27.16 -8.44 -8.20
N GLY A 121 26.37 -9.09 -9.06
CA GLY A 121 24.95 -8.80 -9.29
C GLY A 121 24.69 -7.58 -10.19
N ILE A 122 23.42 -7.39 -10.50
CA ILE A 122 22.89 -6.22 -11.21
C ILE A 122 22.23 -5.26 -10.23
N TRP A 123 22.57 -3.99 -10.34
CA TRP A 123 22.07 -2.90 -9.51
C TRP A 123 21.23 -1.92 -10.33
N ALA A 124 20.18 -1.41 -9.70
CA ALA A 124 19.32 -0.32 -10.15
C ALA A 124 19.02 -0.34 -11.66
N PRO A 125 18.37 -1.39 -12.17
CA PRO A 125 17.99 -1.43 -13.57
C PRO A 125 16.91 -0.38 -13.88
N PHE A 126 16.86 0.07 -15.13
CA PHE A 126 15.83 0.96 -15.65
C PHE A 126 15.26 0.45 -16.97
N VAL A 127 13.94 0.34 -17.05
CA VAL A 127 13.24 -0.16 -18.24
C VAL A 127 12.44 0.94 -18.92
N ILE A 128 12.52 1.00 -20.25
CA ILE A 128 11.71 1.90 -21.06
C ILE A 128 11.25 1.21 -22.34
N LYS A 129 10.03 1.53 -22.79
CA LYS A 129 9.56 1.16 -24.13
C LYS A 129 9.96 2.24 -25.12
N ALA A 130 10.69 1.86 -26.16
CA ALA A 130 11.13 2.74 -27.25
C ALA A 130 10.57 2.22 -28.58
N GLY A 131 9.49 2.85 -29.06
CA GLY A 131 8.75 2.33 -30.21
C GLY A 131 8.12 0.97 -29.88
N ASP A 132 8.48 -0.05 -30.66
CA ASP A 132 7.98 -1.43 -30.50
C ASP A 132 8.89 -2.32 -29.65
N GLU A 133 10.03 -1.81 -29.19
CA GLU A 133 11.03 -2.55 -28.41
C GLU A 133 11.10 -2.05 -26.95
N PHE A 134 11.46 -2.93 -26.03
CA PHE A 134 11.82 -2.60 -24.66
C PHE A 134 13.35 -2.57 -24.51
N ARG A 135 13.84 -1.58 -23.74
CA ARG A 135 15.24 -1.40 -23.41
C ARG A 135 15.40 -1.45 -21.89
N LEU A 136 16.24 -2.35 -21.41
CA LEU A 136 16.59 -2.52 -19.99
C LEU A 136 18.03 -2.07 -19.80
N TYR A 137 18.20 -0.85 -19.29
CA TYR A 137 19.49 -0.31 -18.86
C TYR A 137 19.81 -0.90 -17.49
N TYR A 138 21.05 -1.33 -17.28
CA TYR A 138 21.45 -1.96 -16.02
C TYR A 138 22.80 -1.40 -15.58
N SER A 139 23.03 -1.42 -14.28
CA SER A 139 24.37 -1.18 -13.73
C SER A 139 24.92 -2.43 -13.05
N ALA A 140 26.24 -2.55 -13.00
CA ALA A 140 26.93 -3.60 -12.28
C ALA A 140 28.14 -3.01 -11.53
N PRO A 141 28.39 -3.42 -10.28
CA PRO A 141 29.61 -3.06 -9.55
C PRO A 141 30.76 -4.00 -9.92
N GLY A 142 31.99 -3.50 -9.91
CA GLY A 142 33.19 -4.27 -10.26
C GLY A 142 33.86 -5.04 -9.12
N GLY A 143 33.17 -5.21 -7.99
CA GLY A 143 33.66 -6.01 -6.85
C GLY A 143 34.90 -5.45 -6.13
N LEU A 144 35.11 -4.14 -6.19
CA LEU A 144 36.14 -3.45 -5.41
C LEU A 144 35.47 -2.59 -4.34
N ASP A 145 35.34 -3.13 -3.13
CA ASP A 145 34.66 -2.47 -2.01
C ASP A 145 35.18 -1.04 -1.78
N GLY A 146 34.24 -0.09 -1.73
CA GLY A 146 34.55 1.32 -1.52
C GLY A 146 35.24 2.03 -2.68
N GLN A 147 35.32 1.40 -3.87
CA GLN A 147 35.90 2.01 -5.07
C GLN A 147 34.85 2.17 -6.17
N ASN A 148 34.95 3.25 -6.95
CA ASN A 148 34.00 3.59 -8.03
C ASN A 148 34.22 2.76 -9.31
N LEU A 149 34.49 1.45 -9.22
CA LEU A 149 34.56 0.59 -10.40
C LEU A 149 33.15 0.09 -10.72
N ALA A 150 32.54 0.64 -11.78
CA ALA A 150 31.17 0.31 -12.16
C ALA A 150 30.98 0.37 -13.68
N TYR A 151 29.91 -0.27 -14.16
CA TYR A 151 29.57 -0.39 -15.58
C TYR A 151 28.06 -0.23 -15.77
N ILE A 152 27.66 0.62 -16.72
CA ILE A 152 26.30 0.70 -17.24
C ILE A 152 26.28 0.10 -18.65
N GLY A 153 25.44 -0.90 -18.83
CA GLY A 153 25.09 -1.48 -20.12
C GLY A 153 23.59 -1.43 -20.35
N TYR A 154 23.14 -2.00 -21.46
CA TYR A 154 21.73 -2.17 -21.73
C TYR A 154 21.45 -3.42 -22.55
N ALA A 155 20.22 -3.92 -22.43
CA ALA A 155 19.71 -5.04 -23.20
C ALA A 155 18.38 -4.67 -23.86
N THR A 156 18.00 -5.41 -24.90
CA THR A 156 16.75 -5.21 -25.63
C THR A 156 15.84 -6.44 -25.60
N SER A 157 14.54 -6.22 -25.74
CA SER A 157 13.55 -7.28 -25.92
C SER A 157 12.31 -6.79 -26.66
N GLN A 158 11.60 -7.70 -27.32
CA GLN A 158 10.30 -7.44 -27.94
C GLN A 158 9.13 -7.53 -26.93
N SER A 159 9.40 -7.95 -25.70
CA SER A 159 8.42 -8.10 -24.62
C SER A 159 9.05 -7.62 -23.31
N ALA A 160 8.25 -6.98 -22.45
CA ALA A 160 8.73 -6.60 -21.12
C ALA A 160 9.07 -7.83 -20.27
N GLY A 161 8.56 -9.02 -20.59
CA GLY A 161 8.93 -10.26 -19.92
C GLY A 161 10.23 -10.91 -20.40
N GLY A 162 10.91 -10.34 -21.39
CA GLY A 162 12.07 -10.96 -22.04
C GLY A 162 11.70 -11.99 -23.11
N PRO A 163 12.68 -12.77 -23.61
CA PRO A 163 14.09 -12.78 -23.20
C PRO A 163 14.82 -11.48 -23.56
N TRP A 164 15.87 -11.16 -22.81
CA TRP A 164 16.68 -9.95 -22.97
C TRP A 164 18.00 -10.26 -23.67
N GLU A 165 18.36 -9.45 -24.67
CA GLU A 165 19.62 -9.56 -25.42
C GLU A 165 20.55 -8.39 -25.07
N ASP A 166 21.70 -8.69 -24.48
CA ASP A 166 22.71 -7.68 -24.11
C ASP A 166 23.26 -6.96 -25.35
N GLN A 167 23.24 -5.63 -25.31
CA GLN A 167 23.77 -4.74 -26.33
C GLN A 167 25.08 -4.07 -25.91
N GLY A 168 25.54 -4.33 -24.68
CA GLY A 168 26.85 -3.91 -24.17
C GLY A 168 26.90 -2.48 -23.63
N HIS A 169 28.08 -1.88 -23.74
CA HIS A 169 28.52 -0.73 -22.96
C HIS A 169 27.84 0.59 -23.33
N ILE A 170 27.40 1.34 -22.31
CA ILE A 170 27.07 2.77 -22.40
C ILE A 170 28.19 3.60 -21.78
N VAL A 171 28.42 3.41 -20.48
CA VAL A 171 29.38 4.19 -19.69
C VAL A 171 29.90 3.37 -18.51
N HIS A 172 31.11 3.64 -18.06
CA HIS A 172 31.72 3.02 -16.88
C HIS A 172 32.36 4.10 -15.99
N SER A 173 32.76 3.71 -14.78
CA SER A 173 33.64 4.49 -13.92
C SER A 173 34.80 3.63 -13.44
N LEU A 174 35.95 4.26 -13.23
CA LEU A 174 37.14 3.67 -12.64
C LEU A 174 37.36 4.20 -11.22
N PRO A 175 38.18 3.54 -10.39
CA PRO A 175 38.58 4.08 -9.09
C PRO A 175 39.07 5.53 -9.20
N ASN A 176 38.55 6.41 -8.34
CA ASN A 176 38.80 7.86 -8.27
C ASN A 176 38.09 8.75 -9.30
N ASP A 177 37.33 8.18 -10.25
CA ASP A 177 36.51 8.99 -11.14
C ASP A 177 35.57 9.92 -10.35
N PRO A 178 35.25 11.11 -10.88
CA PRO A 178 34.36 12.08 -10.24
C PRO A 178 32.91 11.60 -10.16
N ILE A 179 32.57 10.50 -10.79
CA ILE A 179 31.22 9.94 -10.90
C ILE A 179 31.31 8.43 -10.67
N ASN A 180 30.29 7.86 -10.03
CA ASN A 180 30.08 6.42 -9.99
C ASN A 180 29.06 6.04 -11.07
N ALA A 181 29.44 5.21 -12.04
CA ALA A 181 28.61 4.85 -13.18
C ALA A 181 27.59 3.75 -12.82
N ILE A 182 26.59 4.11 -12.03
CA ILE A 182 25.44 3.27 -11.67
C ILE A 182 24.13 4.06 -11.76
N ASP A 183 23.01 3.39 -11.49
CA ASP A 183 21.66 3.96 -11.39
C ASP A 183 21.21 4.73 -12.65
N PRO A 184 21.19 4.10 -13.84
CA PRO A 184 20.67 4.74 -15.03
C PRO A 184 19.17 5.03 -14.92
N SER A 185 18.72 6.16 -15.47
CA SER A 185 17.32 6.42 -15.81
C SER A 185 17.24 7.14 -17.16
N VAL A 186 16.30 6.75 -18.02
CA VAL A 186 16.23 7.21 -19.41
C VAL A 186 14.90 7.88 -19.69
N ILE A 187 14.93 8.98 -20.44
CA ILE A 187 13.73 9.64 -20.96
C ILE A 187 13.83 9.88 -22.46
N ILE A 188 12.70 9.70 -23.13
CA ILE A 188 12.49 10.09 -24.53
C ILE A 188 11.82 11.46 -24.49
N ASP A 189 12.50 12.46 -25.05
CA ASP A 189 11.92 13.78 -25.22
C ASP A 189 10.73 13.71 -26.19
N PRO A 190 9.50 13.99 -25.73
CA PRO A 190 8.31 13.85 -26.58
C PRO A 190 8.23 14.91 -27.68
N GLU A 191 9.01 16.00 -27.60
CA GLU A 191 9.04 17.06 -28.60
C GLU A 191 10.07 16.79 -29.69
N THR A 192 11.25 16.28 -29.31
CA THR A 192 12.38 16.11 -30.25
C THR A 192 12.64 14.66 -30.65
N GLY A 193 12.14 13.68 -29.89
CA GLY A 193 12.46 12.26 -30.05
C GLY A 193 13.89 11.88 -29.62
N LYS A 194 14.65 12.81 -29.02
CA LYS A 194 15.97 12.52 -28.46
C LYS A 194 15.87 11.71 -27.19
N HIS A 195 16.86 10.85 -26.97
CA HIS A 195 16.93 9.99 -25.79
C HIS A 195 18.03 10.50 -24.86
N TRP A 196 17.71 10.62 -23.58
CA TRP A 196 18.63 11.14 -22.56
C TRP A 196 18.71 10.19 -21.40
N MET A 197 19.92 9.91 -20.92
CA MET A 197 20.15 9.10 -19.73
C MET A 197 20.75 9.97 -18.63
N VAL A 198 20.10 9.98 -17.46
CA VAL A 198 20.70 10.43 -16.21
C VAL A 198 21.26 9.23 -15.47
N TYR A 199 22.38 9.40 -14.78
CA TYR A 199 22.98 8.37 -13.95
C TYR A 199 23.90 8.96 -12.89
N GLY A 200 24.25 8.17 -11.88
CA GLY A 200 25.20 8.56 -10.84
C GLY A 200 24.78 8.12 -9.45
N SER A 201 25.78 7.92 -8.59
CA SER A 201 25.59 7.70 -7.15
C SER A 201 26.77 8.28 -6.38
N TYR A 202 26.47 9.05 -5.34
CA TYR A 202 27.40 9.80 -4.50
C TYR A 202 28.34 10.66 -5.37
N GLN A 203 29.62 10.70 -5.01
CA GLN A 203 30.67 11.39 -5.75
C GLN A 203 30.25 12.82 -6.07
N THR A 204 30.59 13.33 -7.26
CA THR A 204 30.30 14.73 -7.56
C THR A 204 28.84 15.03 -7.89
N GLY A 205 27.98 14.01 -8.04
CA GLY A 205 26.56 14.16 -8.33
C GLY A 205 26.08 13.33 -9.52
N MET A 206 24.92 13.71 -10.07
CA MET A 206 24.23 13.05 -11.18
C MET A 206 24.59 13.72 -12.50
N PHE A 207 24.73 12.93 -13.57
CA PHE A 207 25.13 13.40 -14.89
C PHE A 207 24.15 12.94 -15.96
N VAL A 208 23.95 13.79 -16.97
CA VAL A 208 23.07 13.52 -18.12
C VAL A 208 23.88 13.45 -19.39
N LEU A 209 23.68 12.40 -20.18
CA LEU A 209 24.26 12.20 -21.51
C LEU A 209 23.19 11.85 -22.54
N GLU A 210 23.49 12.10 -23.82
CA GLU A 210 22.58 11.78 -24.92
C GLU A 210 22.81 10.35 -25.43
N LEU A 211 21.72 9.63 -25.67
CA LEU A 211 21.71 8.31 -26.28
C LEU A 211 21.31 8.41 -27.75
N ASN A 212 21.78 7.47 -28.56
CA ASN A 212 21.32 7.30 -29.93
C ASN A 212 19.86 6.77 -29.90
N PRO A 213 18.87 7.50 -30.46
CA PRO A 213 17.48 7.05 -30.42
C PRO A 213 17.23 5.72 -31.14
N GLU A 214 17.93 5.50 -32.26
CA GLU A 214 17.77 4.30 -33.09
C GLU A 214 18.26 3.04 -32.37
N THR A 215 19.43 3.11 -31.73
CA THR A 215 20.04 1.93 -31.09
C THR A 215 19.72 1.83 -29.60
N GLY A 216 19.57 2.96 -28.91
CA GLY A 216 19.51 3.05 -27.44
C GLY A 216 20.89 3.12 -26.77
N GLY A 217 21.97 2.96 -27.54
CA GLY A 217 23.34 3.06 -27.06
C GLY A 217 23.83 4.50 -26.84
N ILE A 218 25.05 4.67 -26.32
CA ILE A 218 25.68 5.99 -26.18
C ILE A 218 25.82 6.68 -27.55
N LEU A 219 25.43 7.96 -27.65
CA LEU A 219 25.54 8.71 -28.90
C LEU A 219 27.01 9.01 -29.25
N ASN A 220 27.76 9.52 -28.28
CA ASN A 220 29.16 9.92 -28.44
C ASN A 220 30.06 9.08 -27.53
N GLN A 221 30.88 8.21 -28.12
CA GLN A 221 31.78 7.34 -27.36
C GLN A 221 32.74 8.16 -26.46
N GLY A 222 32.81 7.78 -25.18
CA GLY A 222 33.64 8.45 -24.18
C GLY A 222 32.99 9.66 -23.50
N ASP A 223 31.79 10.08 -23.94
CA ASP A 223 31.03 11.11 -23.25
C ASP A 223 30.58 10.61 -21.87
N LYS A 224 30.73 11.47 -20.85
CA LYS A 224 30.29 11.24 -19.47
C LYS A 224 29.12 12.14 -19.08
N GLY A 225 28.67 12.99 -20.00
CA GLY A 225 27.56 13.91 -19.79
C GLY A 225 27.91 15.16 -18.99
N VAL A 226 26.86 15.90 -18.65
CA VAL A 226 26.91 17.15 -17.89
C VAL A 226 26.32 16.91 -16.51
N LYS A 227 26.95 17.45 -15.47
CA LYS A 227 26.44 17.37 -14.10
C LYS A 227 25.16 18.20 -13.96
N VAL A 228 24.07 17.58 -13.50
CA VAL A 228 22.74 18.20 -13.38
C VAL A 228 22.21 18.25 -11.94
N ALA A 229 22.72 17.41 -11.04
CA ALA A 229 22.34 17.42 -9.64
C ALA A 229 23.53 17.06 -8.75
N ALA A 230 23.56 17.61 -7.55
CA ALA A 230 24.54 17.34 -6.52
C ALA A 230 23.91 17.57 -5.15
N ARG A 231 24.68 17.31 -4.08
CA ARG A 231 24.19 17.51 -2.71
C ARG A 231 25.18 18.27 -1.85
N ALA A 232 24.68 18.97 -0.84
CA ALA A 232 25.52 19.49 0.24
C ALA A 232 26.51 18.41 0.75
N GLY A 233 27.74 18.83 1.04
CA GLY A 233 28.83 17.91 1.41
C GLY A 233 29.73 17.46 0.25
N GLY A 234 29.43 17.87 -0.99
CA GLY A 234 30.33 17.65 -2.12
C GLY A 234 30.44 16.16 -2.49
N ARG A 235 31.67 15.67 -2.69
CA ARG A 235 31.94 14.24 -3.01
C ARG A 235 31.42 13.25 -1.97
N HIS A 236 31.14 13.72 -0.76
CA HIS A 236 30.66 12.91 0.36
C HIS A 236 29.17 13.13 0.64
N GLY A 237 28.48 13.98 -0.15
CA GLY A 237 27.03 14.12 -0.06
C GLY A 237 26.35 12.87 -0.63
N SER A 238 25.55 12.19 0.18
CA SER A 238 24.79 11.00 -0.24
C SER A 238 23.64 11.41 -1.16
N ILE A 239 23.79 11.19 -2.46
CA ILE A 239 22.79 11.43 -3.50
C ILE A 239 22.88 10.33 -4.54
N GLU A 240 21.79 9.68 -4.91
CA GLU A 240 21.78 8.57 -5.88
C GLU A 240 20.37 8.32 -6.43
N GLY A 241 20.19 7.23 -7.19
CA GLY A 241 18.90 6.82 -7.74
C GLY A 241 18.20 7.94 -8.50
N PRO A 242 18.85 8.57 -9.51
CA PRO A 242 18.20 9.59 -10.29
C PRO A 242 17.08 8.97 -11.12
N GLU A 243 15.93 9.63 -11.16
CA GLU A 243 14.80 9.16 -11.95
C GLU A 243 14.21 10.31 -12.77
N PHE A 244 14.03 10.08 -14.06
CA PHE A 244 13.40 11.03 -14.95
C PHE A 244 11.87 10.88 -15.01
N SER A 245 11.19 12.00 -15.20
CA SER A 245 9.79 12.03 -15.63
C SER A 245 9.51 13.24 -16.50
N TYR A 246 8.45 13.20 -17.31
CA TYR A 246 8.00 14.35 -18.10
C TYR A 246 6.52 14.62 -17.87
N ARG A 247 6.18 15.91 -17.70
CA ARG A 247 4.80 16.39 -17.61
C ARG A 247 4.71 17.86 -17.97
N ASN A 248 3.75 18.23 -18.82
CA ASN A 248 3.43 19.64 -19.16
C ASN A 248 4.65 20.48 -19.58
N GLY A 249 5.51 19.92 -20.45
CA GLY A 249 6.72 20.59 -20.93
C GLY A 249 7.86 20.65 -19.91
N TRP A 250 7.74 20.01 -18.75
CA TRP A 250 8.77 19.95 -17.74
C TRP A 250 9.38 18.55 -17.72
N PHE A 251 10.72 18.50 -17.74
CA PHE A 251 11.50 17.35 -17.30
C PHE A 251 11.68 17.45 -15.80
N TYR A 252 11.31 16.43 -15.06
CA TYR A 252 11.53 16.31 -13.62
C TYR A 252 12.70 15.36 -13.40
N LEU A 253 13.58 15.74 -12.48
CA LEU A 253 14.66 14.91 -11.99
C LEU A 253 14.42 14.65 -10.51
N PHE A 254 14.08 13.41 -10.19
CA PHE A 254 13.99 12.91 -8.83
C PHE A 254 15.36 12.36 -8.42
N VAL A 255 15.75 12.53 -7.17
CA VAL A 255 16.99 11.98 -6.60
C VAL A 255 16.74 11.54 -5.16
N SER A 256 17.48 10.54 -4.71
CA SER A 256 17.40 10.08 -3.32
C SER A 256 18.60 10.54 -2.52
N TYR A 257 18.34 11.09 -1.34
CA TYR A 257 19.36 11.57 -0.40
C TYR A 257 19.50 10.59 0.77
N ASP A 258 20.69 10.54 1.37
CA ASP A 258 21.05 9.79 2.59
C ASP A 258 21.25 8.29 2.39
N TRP A 259 21.41 7.52 3.48
CA TRP A 259 21.72 6.10 3.42
C TRP A 259 20.44 5.28 3.36
N LEU A 260 20.45 4.24 2.53
CA LEU A 260 19.29 3.39 2.23
C LEU A 260 18.65 2.73 3.46
N GLU A 261 19.36 2.60 4.59
CA GLU A 261 18.83 1.98 5.82
C GLU A 261 18.32 3.00 6.85
N ASP A 262 18.56 4.30 6.64
CA ASP A 262 18.25 5.35 7.61
C ASP A 262 17.27 6.41 7.06
N PHE A 263 17.71 7.66 6.98
CA PHE A 263 16.97 8.83 6.58
C PHE A 263 16.81 8.96 5.05
N TYR A 264 16.81 7.84 4.32
CA TYR A 264 16.66 7.86 2.86
C TYR A 264 15.39 8.58 2.43
N ASN A 265 15.50 9.59 1.57
CA ASN A 265 14.40 10.50 1.23
C ASN A 265 14.49 10.97 -0.24
N VAL A 266 13.34 11.25 -0.87
CA VAL A 266 13.27 11.65 -2.29
C VAL A 266 13.11 13.16 -2.42
N ARG A 267 13.95 13.76 -3.27
CA ARG A 267 13.91 15.16 -3.72
C ARG A 267 13.56 15.24 -5.19
N VAL A 268 13.10 16.41 -5.63
CA VAL A 268 12.79 16.65 -7.04
C VAL A 268 13.08 18.09 -7.43
N GLY A 269 13.60 18.27 -8.64
CA GLY A 269 13.59 19.55 -9.35
C GLY A 269 13.10 19.36 -10.78
N ARG A 270 12.98 20.47 -11.52
CA ARG A 270 12.50 20.44 -12.91
C ARG A 270 13.26 21.40 -13.82
N SER A 271 13.29 21.07 -15.11
CA SER A 271 13.90 21.83 -16.20
C SER A 271 13.01 21.83 -17.44
N ARG A 272 13.17 22.82 -18.31
CA ARG A 272 12.60 22.79 -19.67
C ARG A 272 13.46 22.02 -20.66
N ASN A 273 14.71 21.70 -20.29
CA ASN A 273 15.64 20.91 -21.09
C ASN A 273 16.07 19.67 -20.32
N PRO A 274 16.19 18.50 -20.97
CA PRO A 274 16.59 17.26 -20.31
C PRO A 274 18.02 17.31 -19.73
N GLU A 275 18.92 18.11 -20.32
CA GLU A 275 20.28 18.37 -19.82
C GLU A 275 20.37 19.43 -18.71
N GLY A 276 19.22 19.94 -18.25
CA GLY A 276 19.16 20.97 -17.23
C GLY A 276 19.37 22.41 -17.75
N PRO A 277 19.72 23.37 -16.88
CA PRO A 277 19.82 23.20 -15.42
C PRO A 277 18.46 22.86 -14.80
N TYR A 278 18.48 21.96 -13.81
CA TYR A 278 17.29 21.62 -13.02
C TYR A 278 17.22 22.54 -11.82
N TYR A 279 16.02 23.08 -11.59
CA TYR A 279 15.76 23.93 -10.44
C TYR A 279 14.78 23.27 -9.47
N ASP A 280 15.09 23.39 -8.18
CA ASP A 280 14.21 23.04 -7.07
C ASP A 280 13.02 24.04 -6.99
N ILE A 281 12.06 23.80 -6.09
CA ILE A 281 10.86 24.65 -5.97
C ILE A 281 11.17 26.08 -5.53
N ASN A 282 12.32 26.30 -4.90
CA ASN A 282 12.81 27.60 -4.47
C ASN A 282 13.71 28.28 -5.51
N GLY A 283 13.82 27.71 -6.71
CA GLY A 283 14.64 28.24 -7.80
C GLY A 283 16.15 27.99 -7.62
N ARG A 284 16.53 27.03 -6.77
CA ARG A 284 17.93 26.64 -6.57
C ARG A 284 18.36 25.66 -7.64
N ASP A 285 19.52 25.91 -8.24
CA ASP A 285 20.14 24.99 -9.19
C ASP A 285 20.58 23.70 -8.45
N MET A 286 20.01 22.56 -8.84
CA MET A 286 20.32 21.27 -8.23
C MET A 286 21.78 20.85 -8.44
N ALA A 287 22.49 21.38 -9.46
CA ALA A 287 23.90 21.07 -9.67
C ALA A 287 24.83 21.70 -8.61
N ALA A 288 24.31 22.62 -7.79
CA ALA A 288 25.01 23.23 -6.68
C ALA A 288 25.15 22.25 -5.48
N TYR A 289 26.17 22.47 -4.64
CA TYR A 289 26.39 21.65 -3.44
C TYR A 289 25.54 22.12 -2.27
N THR A 290 24.23 21.94 -2.42
CA THR A 290 23.18 22.37 -1.50
C THR A 290 22.12 21.27 -1.39
N ASP A 291 21.27 21.31 -0.36
CA ASP A 291 20.12 20.40 -0.26
C ASP A 291 18.89 21.02 -0.93
N ASP A 292 18.18 20.25 -1.75
CA ASP A 292 17.07 20.73 -2.58
C ASP A 292 15.69 20.41 -1.99
N TYR A 293 14.68 21.20 -2.36
CA TYR A 293 13.27 20.97 -2.04
C TYR A 293 12.38 20.95 -3.31
N PRO A 294 11.25 20.22 -3.32
CA PRO A 294 10.61 19.59 -2.17
C PRO A 294 11.22 18.24 -1.80
N MET A 295 11.14 17.89 -0.52
CA MET A 295 11.22 16.50 -0.06
C MET A 295 9.83 15.90 -0.16
N ILE A 296 9.63 14.92 -1.04
CA ILE A 296 8.30 14.35 -1.32
C ILE A 296 8.09 13.00 -0.65
N LEU A 297 9.17 12.30 -0.29
CA LEU A 297 9.17 11.09 0.51
C LEU A 297 10.26 11.18 1.56
N ALA A 298 9.96 10.72 2.77
CA ALA A 298 10.90 10.64 3.87
C ALA A 298 10.48 9.52 4.82
N PRO A 299 11.38 9.07 5.72
CA PRO A 299 11.00 8.17 6.80
C PRO A 299 9.86 8.78 7.61
N TYR A 300 8.85 7.99 7.90
CA TYR A 300 7.62 8.48 8.51
C TYR A 300 7.02 7.45 9.45
N ARG A 301 6.18 7.93 10.37
CA ARG A 301 5.45 7.11 11.32
C ARG A 301 4.11 7.76 11.63
N PHE A 302 3.05 7.21 11.07
CA PHE A 302 1.70 7.40 11.62
C PHE A 302 1.59 6.68 12.96
N ASN A 303 0.65 7.13 13.79
CA ASN A 303 0.31 6.52 15.05
C ASN A 303 -0.05 5.05 14.85
N HIS A 304 0.18 4.26 15.89
CA HIS A 304 -0.10 2.81 15.92
C HIS A 304 0.79 1.96 15.00
N HIS A 305 1.89 2.54 14.49
CA HIS A 305 2.91 1.82 13.73
C HIS A 305 4.31 2.15 14.24
N MET A 306 5.29 1.31 13.92
CA MET A 306 6.68 1.51 14.34
C MET A 306 7.47 2.48 13.46
N GLY A 307 6.92 2.79 12.29
CA GLY A 307 7.52 3.68 11.31
C GLY A 307 8.19 2.93 10.16
N TRP A 308 8.50 3.70 9.14
CA TRP A 308 9.21 3.30 7.94
C TRP A 308 10.46 4.16 7.81
N GLN A 309 11.55 3.55 7.38
CA GLN A 309 12.85 4.14 7.06
C GLN A 309 13.28 3.72 5.67
N GLY A 310 14.40 4.24 5.18
CA GLY A 310 14.94 3.81 3.90
C GLY A 310 14.00 4.08 2.72
N THR A 311 13.25 5.18 2.76
CA THR A 311 12.22 5.51 1.75
C THR A 311 12.81 6.27 0.57
N GLY A 312 13.30 5.56 -0.43
CA GLY A 312 13.90 6.19 -1.61
C GLY A 312 14.22 5.20 -2.71
N HIS A 313 15.12 5.61 -3.60
CA HIS A 313 15.40 5.01 -4.90
C HIS A 313 14.11 4.72 -5.65
N ASN A 314 13.52 5.77 -6.19
CA ASN A 314 12.18 5.69 -6.76
C ASN A 314 12.18 5.47 -8.27
N ALA A 315 11.11 4.84 -8.77
CA ALA A 315 10.68 4.96 -10.16
C ALA A 315 9.37 5.74 -10.27
N ILE A 316 9.22 6.48 -11.36
CA ILE A 316 7.99 7.21 -11.70
C ILE A 316 7.37 6.58 -12.94
N TYR A 317 6.15 6.07 -12.79
CA TYR A 317 5.38 5.56 -13.92
C TYR A 317 4.15 6.42 -14.18
N ASN A 318 3.93 6.76 -15.44
CA ASN A 318 2.73 7.43 -15.92
C ASN A 318 1.89 6.44 -16.73
N ASP A 319 0.77 5.99 -16.17
CA ASP A 319 -0.24 5.23 -16.90
C ASP A 319 -1.37 6.15 -17.34
N ASN A 320 -1.28 6.64 -18.57
CA ASN A 320 -2.35 7.42 -19.21
C ASN A 320 -2.84 8.65 -18.41
N GLY A 321 -1.93 9.31 -17.69
CA GLY A 321 -2.21 10.50 -16.89
C GLY A 321 -2.27 10.22 -15.38
N ASP A 322 -2.39 8.96 -14.96
CA ASP A 322 -2.22 8.57 -13.56
C ASP A 322 -0.74 8.30 -13.27
N TYR A 323 -0.19 9.08 -12.34
CA TYR A 323 1.22 8.96 -11.95
C TYR A 323 1.35 8.14 -10.66
N TYR A 324 2.35 7.27 -10.63
CA TYR A 324 2.69 6.44 -9.49
C TYR A 324 4.19 6.55 -9.19
N ILE A 325 4.51 6.56 -7.91
CA ILE A 325 5.88 6.43 -7.40
C ILE A 325 6.05 5.03 -6.81
N PHE A 326 7.07 4.32 -7.27
CA PHE A 326 7.49 3.02 -6.74
C PHE A 326 8.77 3.25 -5.99
N HIS A 327 8.87 2.79 -4.76
CA HIS A 327 10.08 2.95 -3.97
C HIS A 327 10.17 1.83 -2.94
N GLN A 328 11.36 1.57 -2.44
CA GLN A 328 11.49 0.71 -1.27
C GLN A 328 11.15 1.46 0.01
N ALA A 329 10.71 0.74 1.03
CA ALA A 329 10.71 1.19 2.41
C ALA A 329 11.05 0.03 3.33
N ARG A 330 11.66 0.35 4.46
CA ARG A 330 12.15 -0.61 5.45
C ARG A 330 11.42 -0.38 6.78
N PRO A 331 10.72 -1.38 7.33
CA PRO A 331 10.02 -1.20 8.60
C PRO A 331 11.05 -0.93 9.71
N SER A 332 10.80 0.03 10.60
CA SER A 332 11.75 0.37 11.67
C SER A 332 12.06 -0.77 12.62
N THR A 333 11.21 -1.79 12.69
CA THR A 333 11.42 -3.03 13.46
C THR A 333 12.35 -4.04 12.78
N SER A 334 12.60 -3.90 11.48
CA SER A 334 13.45 -4.80 10.70
C SER A 334 13.98 -4.08 9.46
N ILE A 335 15.03 -3.29 9.66
CA ILE A 335 15.56 -2.39 8.62
C ILE A 335 16.13 -3.12 7.39
N PHE A 336 16.33 -4.45 7.46
CA PHE A 336 16.78 -5.24 6.31
C PHE A 336 15.62 -5.80 5.46
N CYS A 337 14.37 -5.70 5.94
CA CYS A 337 13.20 -6.02 5.14
C CYS A 337 12.96 -4.89 4.14
N MET A 338 13.11 -5.18 2.84
CA MET A 338 12.91 -4.26 1.73
C MET A 338 11.53 -4.51 1.15
N VAL A 339 10.59 -3.59 1.40
CA VAL A 339 9.19 -3.71 0.99
C VAL A 339 8.89 -2.68 -0.08
N LEU A 340 8.31 -3.10 -1.20
CA LEU A 340 7.80 -2.23 -2.23
C LEU A 340 6.66 -1.38 -1.67
N HIS A 341 6.79 -0.08 -1.85
CA HIS A 341 5.72 0.89 -1.68
C HIS A 341 5.39 1.44 -3.06
N VAL A 342 4.13 1.26 -3.47
CA VAL A 342 3.53 1.99 -4.58
C VAL A 342 2.68 3.11 -3.98
N ARG A 343 2.76 4.33 -4.50
CA ARG A 343 1.89 5.44 -4.08
C ARG A 343 1.42 6.20 -5.31
N LYS A 344 0.20 6.75 -5.24
CA LYS A 344 -0.28 7.67 -6.26
C LYS A 344 0.41 9.04 -6.09
N ILE A 345 0.78 9.67 -7.20
CA ILE A 345 1.26 11.05 -7.26
C ILE A 345 0.10 11.94 -7.69
N HIS A 346 -0.06 13.05 -7.00
CA HIS A 346 -0.85 14.18 -7.45
C HIS A 346 0.04 15.38 -7.75
N TRP A 347 -0.54 16.43 -8.33
CA TRP A 347 0.19 17.59 -8.81
C TRP A 347 -0.41 18.87 -8.28
N VAL A 348 0.35 19.61 -7.48
CA VAL A 348 -0.02 20.93 -6.95
C VAL A 348 0.93 21.95 -7.56
N ASN A 349 0.41 22.91 -8.33
CA ASN A 349 1.20 23.90 -9.07
C ASN A 349 2.32 23.29 -9.94
N ASP A 350 2.00 22.18 -10.64
CA ASP A 350 2.96 21.37 -11.41
C ASP A 350 4.14 20.83 -10.58
N TRP A 351 3.99 20.66 -9.27
CA TRP A 351 4.93 19.93 -8.43
C TRP A 351 4.31 18.63 -7.90
N PRO A 352 5.05 17.52 -7.88
CA PRO A 352 4.52 16.25 -7.44
C PRO A 352 4.37 16.26 -5.91
N VAL A 353 3.26 15.70 -5.45
CA VAL A 353 2.99 15.36 -4.05
C VAL A 353 2.51 13.91 -4.03
N VAL A 354 2.86 13.15 -3.00
CA VAL A 354 2.62 11.69 -2.99
C VAL A 354 1.64 11.30 -1.91
N GLU A 355 0.81 10.30 -2.18
CA GLU A 355 -0.17 9.80 -1.20
C GLU A 355 0.50 9.32 0.10
N PRO A 356 -0.07 9.64 1.29
CA PRO A 356 0.51 9.22 2.57
C PRO A 356 0.43 7.72 2.82
N GLN A 357 -0.54 7.05 2.21
CA GLN A 357 -0.74 5.61 2.30
C GLN A 357 -0.27 4.91 1.02
N ARG A 358 0.16 3.65 1.13
CA ARG A 358 0.49 2.83 -0.04
C ARG A 358 -0.78 2.59 -0.86
N TYR A 359 -0.63 2.58 -2.18
CA TYR A 359 -1.68 2.28 -3.13
C TYR A 359 -2.26 0.90 -2.84
N ALA A 360 -3.59 0.86 -2.70
CA ALA A 360 -4.33 -0.38 -2.46
C ALA A 360 -5.51 -0.51 -3.41
N ASN A 361 -5.52 0.27 -4.51
CA ASN A 361 -6.61 0.30 -5.50
C ASN A 361 -8.00 0.57 -4.89
N VAL A 362 -8.05 1.45 -3.88
CA VAL A 362 -9.31 1.90 -3.27
C VAL A 362 -10.09 2.75 -4.26
N LEU A 363 -11.37 2.43 -4.46
CA LEU A 363 -12.27 3.18 -5.33
C LEU A 363 -12.42 4.64 -4.85
N GLN A 364 -12.17 5.59 -5.76
CA GLN A 364 -12.28 7.02 -5.49
C GLN A 364 -13.72 7.50 -5.73
N THR A 365 -14.58 7.42 -4.72
CA THR A 365 -15.90 8.07 -4.73
C THR A 365 -15.79 9.52 -4.22
N PRO A 366 -16.70 10.44 -4.63
CA PRO A 366 -16.66 11.83 -4.15
C PRO A 366 -16.59 11.92 -2.62
N ILE A 367 -15.80 12.87 -2.12
CA ILE A 367 -15.64 13.14 -0.69
C ILE A 367 -16.39 14.42 -0.36
N SER A 368 -17.27 14.35 0.64
CA SER A 368 -18.02 15.51 1.12
C SER A 368 -17.29 16.26 2.23
N LYS A 369 -17.63 17.54 2.40
CA LYS A 369 -17.10 18.36 3.50
C LYS A 369 -17.33 17.71 4.88
N ASN A 370 -18.50 17.08 5.06
CA ASN A 370 -18.85 16.49 6.35
C ASN A 370 -17.97 15.30 6.73
N GLU A 371 -17.47 14.54 5.74
CA GLU A 371 -16.56 13.41 5.97
C GLU A 371 -15.17 13.87 6.43
N LEU A 372 -14.79 15.12 6.16
CA LEU A 372 -13.49 15.66 6.58
C LEU A 372 -13.50 16.20 8.02
N ILE A 373 -14.68 16.37 8.64
CA ILE A 373 -14.80 16.89 10.00
C ILE A 373 -14.19 15.88 10.98
N GLY A 374 -13.49 16.38 11.99
CA GLY A 374 -12.87 15.57 13.05
C GLY A 374 -11.35 15.67 13.06
N GLN A 375 -10.73 14.73 13.77
CA GLN A 375 -9.30 14.76 14.02
C GLN A 375 -8.50 14.16 12.85
N TRP A 376 -7.30 14.68 12.66
CA TRP A 376 -6.37 14.25 11.62
C TRP A 376 -4.97 14.11 12.18
N GLU A 377 -4.28 13.05 11.78
CA GLU A 377 -2.83 12.99 11.84
C GLU A 377 -2.27 13.90 10.74
N HIS A 378 -1.67 15.02 11.12
CA HIS A 378 -1.11 16.03 10.22
C HIS A 378 0.42 16.05 10.32
N LEU A 379 1.10 15.71 9.23
CA LEU A 379 2.52 15.45 9.17
C LEU A 379 3.19 16.32 8.10
N LEU A 380 4.18 17.11 8.51
CA LEU A 380 5.04 17.87 7.59
C LEU A 380 6.31 17.07 7.29
N LEU A 381 6.71 17.01 6.02
CA LEU A 381 7.97 16.40 5.62
C LEU A 381 9.11 17.41 5.78
N ILE A 382 9.72 17.40 6.98
CA ILE A 382 10.84 18.28 7.33
C ILE A 382 12.13 17.47 7.40
N TYR A 383 13.19 17.97 6.80
CA TYR A 383 14.49 17.32 6.92
C TYR A 383 15.04 17.45 8.35
N ASP A 384 15.08 16.34 9.09
CA ASP A 384 15.65 16.26 10.42
C ASP A 384 16.32 14.90 10.62
N LYS A 385 17.63 14.86 10.41
CA LYS A 385 18.45 13.65 10.55
C LYS A 385 18.56 13.15 12.00
N SER A 386 18.19 13.95 12.99
CA SER A 386 18.17 13.52 14.40
C SER A 386 16.94 12.69 14.75
N ASN A 387 15.93 12.71 13.89
CA ASN A 387 14.69 11.97 14.05
C ASN A 387 14.63 10.83 13.02
N PRO A 388 14.61 9.55 13.46
CA PRO A 388 14.59 8.41 12.54
C PRO A 388 13.32 8.36 11.66
N HIS A 389 12.25 9.06 12.03
CA HIS A 389 11.04 9.16 11.22
C HIS A 389 10.17 10.39 11.58
N GLN A 390 9.61 11.04 10.57
CA GLN A 390 8.63 12.13 10.76
C GLN A 390 7.39 11.61 11.51
N ARG A 391 6.86 12.41 12.45
CA ARG A 391 5.69 12.06 13.26
C ARG A 391 4.59 13.10 13.08
N PRO A 392 3.31 12.69 13.07
CA PRO A 392 2.21 13.62 12.93
C PRO A 392 1.98 14.40 14.22
N SER A 393 1.50 15.62 14.06
CA SER A 393 0.71 16.33 15.07
C SER A 393 -0.77 15.98 14.88
N ILE A 394 -1.60 16.28 15.87
CA ILE A 394 -3.06 16.15 15.74
C ILE A 394 -3.64 17.53 15.50
N ILE A 395 -4.47 17.64 14.45
CA ILE A 395 -5.32 18.81 14.20
C ILE A 395 -6.79 18.37 14.12
N GLU A 396 -7.71 19.29 14.30
CA GLU A 396 -9.15 19.05 14.18
C GLU A 396 -9.79 20.02 13.18
N LEU A 397 -10.45 19.46 12.16
CA LEU A 397 -11.26 20.21 11.21
C LEU A 397 -12.70 20.29 11.73
N LEU A 398 -13.17 21.50 12.04
CA LEU A 398 -14.50 21.69 12.63
C LEU A 398 -15.57 22.03 11.59
N GLU A 399 -16.82 21.68 11.87
CA GLU A 399 -17.99 21.91 11.01
C GLU A 399 -18.14 23.39 10.59
N ASN A 400 -17.84 24.32 11.50
CA ASN A 400 -17.88 25.76 11.25
C ASN A 400 -16.77 26.26 10.28
N GLY A 401 -15.91 25.36 9.77
CA GLY A 401 -14.82 25.68 8.85
C GLY A 401 -13.57 26.26 9.53
N THR A 402 -13.41 26.08 10.84
CA THR A 402 -12.19 26.42 11.59
C THR A 402 -11.32 25.20 11.85
N ILE A 403 -10.04 25.42 12.15
CA ILE A 403 -9.08 24.38 12.54
C ILE A 403 -8.71 24.60 14.02
N ASP A 404 -8.74 23.55 14.83
CA ASP A 404 -8.40 23.55 16.27
C ASP A 404 -9.15 24.59 17.10
N ASN A 405 -10.42 24.87 16.74
CA ASN A 405 -11.26 25.92 17.33
C ASN A 405 -10.58 27.31 17.35
N ASN A 406 -9.63 27.53 16.43
CA ASN A 406 -8.95 28.80 16.26
C ASN A 406 -9.63 29.62 15.16
N ALA A 407 -10.17 30.78 15.54
CA ALA A 407 -10.90 31.66 14.63
C ALA A 407 -10.07 32.18 13.44
N THR A 408 -8.73 32.19 13.55
CA THR A 408 -7.84 32.65 12.48
C THR A 408 -7.45 31.54 11.50
N ASN A 409 -7.72 30.28 11.84
CA ASN A 409 -7.35 29.14 11.01
C ASN A 409 -8.60 28.56 10.35
N ARG A 410 -8.61 28.44 9.03
CA ARG A 410 -9.80 28.11 8.23
C ARG A 410 -9.51 26.99 7.25
N TRP A 411 -10.53 26.22 6.91
CA TRP A 411 -10.43 25.21 5.86
C TRP A 411 -11.65 25.23 4.93
N SER A 412 -11.41 24.83 3.68
CA SER A 412 -12.44 24.68 2.64
C SER A 412 -12.13 23.54 1.70
N LEU A 413 -13.17 22.93 1.12
CA LEU A 413 -13.07 21.86 0.15
C LEU A 413 -13.79 22.28 -1.14
N ASP A 414 -13.12 22.16 -2.29
CA ASP A 414 -13.70 22.28 -3.62
C ASP A 414 -13.34 21.05 -4.47
N GLY A 415 -14.33 20.22 -4.79
CA GLY A 415 -14.07 18.88 -5.32
C GLY A 415 -13.17 18.07 -4.36
N ASN A 416 -11.97 17.72 -4.81
CA ASN A 416 -10.96 17.05 -4.00
C ASN A 416 -9.85 18.01 -3.50
N GLU A 417 -9.94 19.31 -3.79
CA GLU A 417 -8.95 20.30 -3.36
C GLU A 417 -9.30 20.83 -1.98
N LEU A 418 -8.49 20.48 -0.99
CA LEU A 418 -8.56 20.97 0.38
C LEU A 418 -7.59 22.13 0.55
N THR A 419 -8.11 23.28 0.93
CA THR A 419 -7.29 24.45 1.30
C THR A 419 -7.32 24.63 2.81
N MET A 420 -6.15 24.68 3.45
CA MET A 420 -6.02 25.11 4.84
C MET A 420 -5.33 26.47 4.90
N SER A 421 -5.92 27.42 5.61
CA SER A 421 -5.45 28.79 5.75
C SER A 421 -5.15 29.09 7.20
N TRP A 422 -3.92 29.44 7.52
CA TRP A 422 -3.44 29.70 8.88
C TRP A 422 -3.25 31.18 9.15
N GLY A 423 -3.55 31.64 10.38
CA GLY A 423 -3.24 33.00 10.81
C GLY A 423 -3.92 34.12 10.01
N ASN A 424 -5.18 33.93 9.60
CA ASN A 424 -5.91 34.81 8.67
C ASN A 424 -5.33 34.86 7.24
N GLY A 425 -4.86 33.72 6.74
CA GLY A 425 -4.32 33.60 5.39
C GLY A 425 -2.87 34.05 5.26
N GLN A 426 -2.13 34.07 6.37
CA GLN A 426 -0.69 34.29 6.36
C GLN A 426 0.08 33.11 5.76
N HIS A 427 -0.44 31.90 5.93
CA HIS A 427 0.09 30.70 5.30
C HIS A 427 -1.07 29.90 4.70
N ILE A 428 -0.86 29.35 3.51
CA ILE A 428 -1.84 28.53 2.79
C ILE A 428 -1.20 27.18 2.46
N ASP A 429 -1.92 26.12 2.83
CA ASP A 429 -1.65 24.77 2.37
C ASP A 429 -2.63 24.40 1.26
N GLN A 430 -2.10 23.87 0.16
CA GLN A 430 -2.87 23.36 -0.95
C GLN A 430 -2.74 21.84 -0.97
N LEU A 431 -3.85 21.16 -0.71
CA LEU A 431 -3.92 19.74 -0.45
C LEU A 431 -4.95 19.08 -1.36
N ILE A 432 -4.77 17.79 -1.62
CA ILE A 432 -5.66 16.95 -2.39
C ILE A 432 -6.12 15.81 -1.49
N VAL A 433 -7.43 15.63 -1.34
CA VAL A 433 -8.03 14.55 -0.55
C VAL A 433 -8.30 13.32 -1.42
N SER A 434 -8.06 12.14 -0.84
CA SER A 434 -8.26 10.85 -1.49
C SER A 434 -8.84 9.82 -0.53
N ARG A 435 -9.53 8.82 -1.07
CA ARG A 435 -9.87 7.61 -0.30
C ARG A 435 -8.67 6.67 -0.31
N ALA A 436 -8.36 6.10 0.84
CA ALA A 436 -7.18 5.27 1.02
C ALA A 436 -7.46 4.06 1.92
N TRP A 437 -6.52 3.12 1.89
CA TRP A 437 -6.45 2.05 2.87
C TRP A 437 -5.46 2.47 3.96
N ASP A 438 -5.92 2.53 5.21
CA ASP A 438 -5.07 2.70 6.37
C ASP A 438 -4.34 1.37 6.64
N TRP A 439 -3.06 1.32 6.30
CA TRP A 439 -2.26 0.10 6.48
C TRP A 439 -1.95 -0.19 7.95
N GLU A 440 -1.98 0.83 8.81
CA GLU A 440 -1.73 0.68 10.24
C GLU A 440 -2.94 0.06 10.95
N LEU A 441 -4.15 0.50 10.60
CA LEU A 441 -5.40 0.06 11.24
C LEU A 441 -6.21 -0.95 10.42
N ARG A 442 -5.76 -1.26 9.21
CA ARG A 442 -6.40 -2.17 8.25
C ARG A 442 -7.88 -1.87 8.03
N ARG A 443 -8.14 -0.65 7.56
CA ARG A 443 -9.49 -0.14 7.26
C ARG A 443 -9.46 0.92 6.16
N LEU A 444 -10.61 1.21 5.59
CA LEU A 444 -10.74 2.36 4.68
C LEU A 444 -10.65 3.67 5.48
N THR A 445 -10.04 4.68 4.87
CA THR A 445 -9.88 6.02 5.46
C THR A 445 -9.84 7.10 4.36
N ILE A 446 -9.75 8.35 4.78
CA ILE A 446 -9.47 9.50 3.92
C ILE A 446 -8.07 10.03 4.25
N THR A 447 -7.29 10.29 3.21
CA THR A 447 -5.98 10.96 3.31
C THR A 447 -6.04 12.31 2.65
N TYR A 448 -5.07 13.18 2.97
CA TYR A 448 -4.69 14.26 2.09
C TYR A 448 -3.19 14.32 1.88
N THR A 449 -2.78 14.81 0.72
CA THR A 449 -1.39 15.16 0.43
C THR A 449 -1.31 16.48 -0.31
N GLY A 450 -0.23 17.23 -0.11
CA GLY A 450 -0.08 18.53 -0.72
C GLY A 450 1.17 19.26 -0.25
N MET A 451 1.15 20.58 -0.33
CA MET A 451 2.27 21.40 0.13
C MET A 451 1.82 22.76 0.67
N ASN A 452 2.66 23.34 1.52
CA ASN A 452 2.54 24.74 1.88
C ASN A 452 3.21 25.65 0.82
N GLU A 453 3.02 26.96 0.99
CA GLU A 453 3.62 28.00 0.13
C GLU A 453 5.15 27.97 0.04
N GLY A 454 5.85 27.35 1.00
CA GLY A 454 7.30 27.19 1.02
C GLY A 454 7.79 25.90 0.36
N GLY A 455 6.90 25.09 -0.20
CA GLY A 455 7.25 23.82 -0.85
C GLY A 455 7.52 22.66 0.10
N LEU A 456 7.15 22.77 1.38
CA LEU A 456 7.17 21.62 2.29
C LEU A 456 5.94 20.76 2.03
N ASN A 457 6.18 19.47 1.82
CA ASN A 457 5.10 18.50 1.61
C ASN A 457 4.38 18.19 2.92
N ILE A 458 3.08 18.00 2.81
CA ILE A 458 2.16 17.79 3.93
C ILE A 458 1.35 16.52 3.66
N TRP A 459 1.28 15.65 4.66
CA TRP A 459 0.45 14.47 4.68
C TRP A 459 -0.61 14.54 5.77
N GLY A 460 -1.77 13.96 5.47
CA GLY A 460 -2.91 13.86 6.37
C GLY A 460 -3.51 12.46 6.36
N LYS A 461 -3.88 11.96 7.54
CA LYS A 461 -4.73 10.78 7.67
C LYS A 461 -5.87 11.04 8.65
N HIS A 462 -7.11 10.80 8.22
CA HIS A 462 -8.29 11.03 9.05
C HIS A 462 -8.36 10.04 10.21
N ILE A 463 -8.66 10.57 11.39
CA ILE A 463 -8.89 9.80 12.60
C ILE A 463 -10.40 9.80 12.82
N THR A 464 -11.02 8.65 12.58
CA THR A 464 -12.43 8.46 12.97
C THR A 464 -12.51 7.93 14.40
N GLN A 465 -13.66 8.08 15.06
CA GLN A 465 -13.87 7.50 16.40
C GLN A 465 -13.61 5.98 16.38
N ASP A 466 -14.04 5.29 15.33
CA ASP A 466 -13.73 3.87 15.11
C ASP A 466 -12.22 3.59 15.00
N ALA A 467 -11.38 4.58 14.64
CA ALA A 467 -9.92 4.42 14.60
C ALA A 467 -9.37 4.34 16.01
N VAL A 468 -9.79 5.29 16.84
CA VAL A 468 -9.45 5.36 18.26
C VAL A 468 -9.96 4.10 18.98
N ASP A 469 -11.15 3.65 18.63
CA ASP A 469 -11.78 2.45 19.19
C ASP A 469 -11.12 1.17 18.65
N ALA A 470 -10.76 1.06 17.37
CA ALA A 470 -10.08 -0.11 16.79
C ALA A 470 -8.63 -0.29 17.27
N VAL A 471 -7.95 0.81 17.61
CA VAL A 471 -6.62 0.74 18.23
C VAL A 471 -6.70 0.16 19.63
N SER A 472 -7.72 0.57 20.37
CA SER A 472 -7.94 0.13 21.75
C SER A 472 -8.63 -1.23 21.83
N ASN A 473 -9.23 -1.72 20.75
CA ASN A 473 -10.00 -2.96 20.71
C ASN A 473 -9.51 -3.94 19.64
N VAL A 474 -9.34 -5.20 20.03
CA VAL A 474 -9.11 -6.30 19.08
C VAL A 474 -10.43 -6.70 18.44
N PHE A 475 -10.48 -6.77 17.10
CA PHE A 475 -11.67 -7.23 16.40
C PHE A 475 -11.96 -8.69 16.75
N THR A 476 -13.10 -8.93 17.39
CA THR A 476 -13.59 -10.30 17.63
C THR A 476 -14.10 -10.92 16.32
N ASP A 477 -14.22 -12.24 16.29
CA ASP A 477 -14.61 -13.04 15.13
C ASP A 477 -13.67 -12.86 13.93
N SER A 478 -12.42 -12.51 14.22
CA SER A 478 -11.33 -12.33 13.24
C SER A 478 -10.15 -13.24 13.56
N VAL A 479 -9.41 -13.61 12.52
CA VAL A 479 -8.22 -14.47 12.64
C VAL A 479 -6.97 -13.60 12.65
N TYR A 480 -6.06 -13.90 13.57
CA TYR A 480 -4.81 -13.19 13.77
C TYR A 480 -3.61 -14.14 13.78
N VAL A 481 -2.49 -13.63 13.29
CA VAL A 481 -1.16 -14.04 13.72
C VAL A 481 -0.77 -13.15 14.91
N ILE A 482 -0.24 -13.75 15.98
CA ILE A 482 0.15 -13.02 17.20
C ILE A 482 1.67 -13.10 17.32
N ARG A 483 2.37 -11.99 17.03
CA ARG A 483 3.83 -11.96 16.87
C ARG A 483 4.51 -11.26 18.04
N ASN A 484 5.52 -11.88 18.63
CA ASN A 484 6.28 -11.32 19.74
C ASN A 484 7.20 -10.19 19.26
N HIS A 485 7.28 -9.11 20.03
CA HIS A 485 8.13 -7.96 19.69
C HIS A 485 9.63 -8.27 19.76
N ASN A 486 10.07 -9.04 20.75
CA ASN A 486 11.50 -9.31 20.97
C ASN A 486 12.11 -10.23 19.92
N SER A 487 11.36 -11.22 19.45
CA SER A 487 11.89 -12.29 18.59
C SER A 487 11.39 -12.24 17.14
N ASN A 488 10.36 -11.43 16.85
CA ASN A 488 9.56 -11.49 15.61
C ASN A 488 8.94 -12.88 15.31
N LYS A 489 8.94 -13.80 16.28
CA LYS A 489 8.31 -15.14 16.19
C LYS A 489 6.85 -15.09 16.61
N VAL A 490 6.07 -16.10 16.24
CA VAL A 490 4.62 -16.12 16.41
C VAL A 490 4.18 -17.15 17.45
N LEU A 491 3.03 -16.89 18.09
CA LEU A 491 2.38 -17.79 19.02
C LEU A 491 1.89 -19.06 18.30
N GLU A 492 2.27 -20.24 18.77
CA GLU A 492 1.99 -21.52 18.12
C GLU A 492 1.55 -22.60 19.11
N VAL A 493 0.57 -23.42 18.71
CA VAL A 493 0.29 -24.73 19.34
C VAL A 493 1.40 -25.71 18.97
N PHE A 494 2.19 -26.18 19.94
CA PHE A 494 3.35 -27.05 19.71
C PHE A 494 3.04 -28.24 18.79
N ASN A 495 3.75 -28.31 17.66
CA ASN A 495 3.58 -29.33 16.61
C ASN A 495 2.14 -29.44 16.05
N GLY A 496 1.31 -28.41 16.22
CA GLY A 496 -0.11 -28.40 15.84
C GLY A 496 -0.97 -29.45 16.54
N ASN A 497 -0.52 -30.00 17.68
CA ASN A 497 -1.19 -31.10 18.35
C ASN A 497 -2.46 -30.64 19.10
N ASP A 498 -3.64 -31.07 18.62
CA ASP A 498 -4.98 -30.73 19.19
C ASP A 498 -5.34 -31.53 20.48
N ALA A 499 -4.35 -32.05 21.19
CA ALA A 499 -4.53 -32.69 22.49
C ALA A 499 -4.70 -31.66 23.63
N PHE A 500 -5.53 -31.99 24.62
CA PHE A 500 -5.58 -31.22 25.86
C PHE A 500 -4.20 -31.22 26.53
N GLY A 501 -3.77 -30.04 26.94
CA GLY A 501 -2.50 -29.83 27.62
C GLY A 501 -1.31 -29.61 26.70
N THR A 502 -1.47 -29.65 25.37
CA THR A 502 -0.41 -29.30 24.42
C THR A 502 0.15 -27.92 24.73
N ASN A 503 1.47 -27.79 24.72
CA ASN A 503 2.13 -26.54 25.06
C ASN A 503 1.87 -25.43 24.02
N ILE A 504 1.81 -24.18 24.47
CA ILE A 504 1.89 -23.01 23.59
C ILE A 504 3.30 -22.44 23.64
N ILE A 505 3.90 -22.27 22.47
CA ILE A 505 5.29 -21.81 22.29
C ILE A 505 5.31 -20.58 21.39
N GLN A 506 6.48 -19.97 21.24
CA GLN A 506 6.78 -19.17 20.05
C GLN A 506 7.57 -19.99 19.03
N ASN A 507 7.36 -19.70 17.75
CA ASN A 507 8.08 -20.34 16.65
C ASN A 507 8.18 -19.41 15.43
N THR A 508 9.08 -19.70 14.52
CA THR A 508 9.15 -19.07 13.19
C THR A 508 7.80 -19.22 12.48
N TYR A 509 7.25 -18.15 11.91
CA TYR A 509 5.99 -18.23 11.18
C TYR A 509 6.18 -19.08 9.91
N THR A 510 5.28 -20.05 9.72
CA THR A 510 5.26 -21.01 8.59
C THR A 510 3.93 -20.97 7.85
N GLY A 511 2.98 -20.13 8.29
CA GLY A 511 1.61 -20.12 7.76
C GLY A 511 0.75 -21.31 8.22
N ALA A 512 1.24 -22.16 9.12
CA ALA A 512 0.51 -23.29 9.66
C ALA A 512 -0.76 -22.85 10.43
N ASN A 513 -1.83 -23.63 10.36
CA ASN A 513 -3.07 -23.34 11.09
C ASN A 513 -2.88 -23.35 12.63
N SER A 514 -1.80 -23.95 13.13
CA SER A 514 -1.40 -23.91 14.55
C SER A 514 -0.86 -22.57 15.02
N GLN A 515 -0.55 -21.66 14.09
CA GLN A 515 -0.02 -20.32 14.33
C GLN A 515 -1.07 -19.21 14.10
N LYS A 516 -2.30 -19.61 13.70
CA LYS A 516 -3.40 -18.72 13.40
C LYS A 516 -4.45 -18.84 14.48
N TRP A 517 -4.93 -17.72 15.00
CA TRP A 517 -5.80 -17.67 16.17
C TRP A 517 -7.08 -16.91 15.84
N MET A 518 -8.23 -17.58 15.93
CA MET A 518 -9.52 -16.93 15.99
C MET A 518 -9.66 -16.25 17.36
N VAL A 519 -9.94 -14.95 17.35
CA VAL A 519 -10.23 -14.17 18.56
C VAL A 519 -11.74 -14.11 18.74
N GLU A 520 -12.28 -14.71 19.79
CA GLU A 520 -13.72 -14.78 20.06
C GLU A 520 -14.06 -13.98 21.32
N ASN A 521 -15.20 -13.28 21.32
CA ASN A 521 -15.64 -12.52 22.49
C ASN A 521 -15.90 -13.46 23.68
N ALA A 522 -15.33 -13.17 24.85
CA ALA A 522 -15.47 -13.96 26.08
C ALA A 522 -16.05 -13.15 27.26
N GLY A 523 -16.73 -12.03 26.96
CA GLY A 523 -17.47 -11.20 27.90
C GLY A 523 -16.58 -10.34 28.82
N SER A 524 -17.14 -9.22 29.31
CA SER A 524 -16.49 -8.28 30.24
C SER A 524 -15.13 -7.74 29.75
N GLY A 525 -15.01 -7.51 28.43
CA GLY A 525 -13.77 -7.03 27.82
C GLY A 525 -12.67 -8.10 27.66
N TYR A 526 -12.97 -9.37 27.92
CA TYR A 526 -12.08 -10.49 27.64
C TYR A 526 -12.42 -11.14 26.30
N VAL A 527 -11.41 -11.78 25.73
CA VAL A 527 -11.51 -12.64 24.55
C VAL A 527 -10.94 -14.02 24.86
N ALA A 528 -11.31 -15.00 24.04
CA ALA A 528 -10.73 -16.33 24.03
C ALA A 528 -10.00 -16.56 22.70
N LEU A 529 -8.86 -17.26 22.75
CA LEU A 529 -8.02 -17.52 21.57
C LEU A 529 -8.15 -18.98 21.17
N ARG A 530 -8.76 -19.23 20.01
CA ARG A 530 -8.92 -20.57 19.45
C ARG A 530 -7.98 -20.76 18.26
N PRO A 531 -7.05 -21.72 18.28
CA PRO A 531 -6.17 -21.95 17.15
C PRO A 531 -6.97 -22.57 16.00
N ILE A 532 -6.71 -22.15 14.77
CA ILE A 532 -7.39 -22.65 13.57
C ILE A 532 -7.13 -24.15 13.35
N SER A 533 -6.01 -24.68 13.88
CA SER A 533 -5.72 -26.12 13.87
C SER A 533 -6.62 -26.96 14.79
N SER A 534 -7.38 -26.36 15.71
CA SER A 534 -8.21 -27.13 16.65
C SER A 534 -9.51 -27.60 16.02
N SER A 535 -9.56 -28.89 15.69
CA SER A 535 -10.76 -29.59 15.24
C SER A 535 -11.80 -29.75 16.35
N GLN A 536 -11.35 -29.74 17.61
CA GLN A 536 -12.19 -29.91 18.79
C GLN A 536 -12.70 -28.57 19.37
N GLY A 537 -12.36 -27.44 18.73
CA GLY A 537 -12.75 -26.10 19.18
C GLY A 537 -12.12 -25.69 20.52
N ARG A 538 -10.90 -26.14 20.80
CA ARG A 538 -10.19 -25.86 22.06
C ARG A 538 -9.64 -24.44 22.10
N TYR A 539 -9.54 -23.89 23.29
CA TYR A 539 -8.97 -22.56 23.52
C TYR A 539 -7.62 -22.64 24.21
N LEU A 540 -6.79 -21.62 23.98
CA LEU A 540 -5.63 -21.34 24.82
C LEU A 540 -6.07 -21.15 26.27
N GLU A 541 -5.33 -21.77 27.20
CA GLU A 541 -5.59 -21.80 28.63
C GLU A 541 -4.33 -21.47 29.44
N VAL A 542 -4.50 -20.69 30.51
CA VAL A 542 -3.58 -20.64 31.65
C VAL A 542 -3.73 -21.91 32.47
N ALA A 543 -2.69 -22.73 32.49
CA ALA A 543 -2.74 -24.08 33.07
C ALA A 543 -3.31 -24.09 34.50
N ASN A 544 -4.39 -24.85 34.68
CA ASN A 544 -5.08 -25.06 35.96
C ASN A 544 -5.64 -23.78 36.60
N ASN A 545 -5.89 -22.72 35.80
CA ASN A 545 -6.30 -21.40 36.30
C ASN A 545 -5.35 -20.84 37.38
N ASN A 546 -4.08 -21.23 37.34
CA ASN A 546 -3.09 -20.84 38.34
C ASN A 546 -2.75 -19.36 38.14
N ALA A 547 -2.89 -18.52 39.17
CA ALA A 547 -2.62 -17.09 39.07
C ALA A 547 -1.13 -16.70 39.15
N ASN A 548 -0.22 -17.63 39.44
CA ASN A 548 1.18 -17.32 39.76
C ASN A 548 2.09 -17.12 38.53
N ASN A 549 3.22 -16.43 38.75
CA ASN A 549 4.31 -16.33 37.75
C ASN A 549 4.78 -17.72 37.33
N GLY A 550 5.06 -17.89 36.03
CA GLY A 550 5.55 -19.13 35.45
C GLY A 550 4.46 -20.18 35.22
N ALA A 551 3.18 -19.88 35.51
CA ALA A 551 2.09 -20.74 35.09
C ALA A 551 2.06 -20.83 33.56
N ASN A 552 1.99 -22.07 33.07
CA ASN A 552 2.17 -22.39 31.67
C ASN A 552 0.96 -21.96 30.83
N ILE A 553 1.20 -21.53 29.60
CA ILE A 553 0.15 -21.35 28.60
C ILE A 553 0.06 -22.62 27.75
N ARG A 554 -1.13 -23.23 27.65
CA ARG A 554 -1.35 -24.52 26.99
C ARG A 554 -2.70 -24.57 26.28
N LEU A 555 -2.96 -25.61 25.49
CA LEU A 555 -4.27 -25.86 24.89
C LEU A 555 -5.21 -26.49 25.93
N GLY A 556 -6.36 -25.87 26.15
CA GLY A 556 -7.37 -26.27 27.14
C GLY A 556 -8.53 -27.05 26.54
N THR A 557 -9.70 -26.94 27.18
CA THR A 557 -10.97 -27.48 26.68
C THR A 557 -11.67 -26.48 25.75
N ASN A 558 -12.80 -26.88 25.18
CA ASN A 558 -13.68 -26.05 24.36
C ASN A 558 -14.72 -25.25 25.18
N VAL A 559 -14.61 -25.26 26.51
CA VAL A 559 -15.50 -24.51 27.41
C VAL A 559 -14.73 -23.31 27.93
N ILE A 560 -15.25 -22.11 27.65
CA ILE A 560 -14.65 -20.86 28.11
C ILE A 560 -14.96 -20.67 29.60
N ASP A 561 -13.91 -20.72 30.41
CA ASP A 561 -13.88 -20.38 31.84
C ASP A 561 -12.81 -19.28 32.08
N ASN A 562 -12.57 -18.90 33.34
CA ASN A 562 -11.57 -17.87 33.64
C ASN A 562 -10.14 -18.22 33.18
N SER A 563 -9.81 -19.50 32.96
CA SER A 563 -8.46 -19.84 32.52
C SER A 563 -8.21 -19.61 31.03
N LYS A 564 -9.27 -19.41 30.23
CA LYS A 564 -9.21 -19.19 28.78
C LYS A 564 -9.50 -17.75 28.37
N ARG A 565 -9.71 -16.88 29.35
CA ARG A 565 -10.05 -15.47 29.15
C ARG A 565 -8.80 -14.61 29.26
N VAL A 566 -8.49 -13.90 28.18
CA VAL A 566 -7.36 -12.96 28.10
C VAL A 566 -7.84 -11.60 27.63
N LYS A 567 -7.07 -10.56 27.92
CA LYS A 567 -7.35 -9.19 27.51
C LYS A 567 -6.14 -8.64 26.79
N PHE A 568 -6.38 -8.11 25.60
CA PHE A 568 -5.38 -7.37 24.85
C PHE A 568 -5.41 -5.93 25.32
N ASN A 569 -4.34 -5.47 25.94
CA ASN A 569 -4.22 -4.08 26.38
C ASN A 569 -3.26 -3.38 25.44
N TYR A 570 -3.78 -2.46 24.62
CA TYR A 570 -2.96 -1.62 23.78
C TYR A 570 -1.92 -0.88 24.63
N GLN A 571 -0.68 -0.87 24.17
CA GLN A 571 0.43 -0.16 24.80
C GLN A 571 0.75 1.09 23.96
N GLU A 572 1.76 0.99 23.12
CA GLU A 572 2.13 2.01 22.15
C GLU A 572 2.56 1.35 20.84
N ASN A 573 2.55 2.14 19.77
CA ASN A 573 3.17 1.79 18.49
C ASN A 573 2.68 0.47 17.85
N GLY A 574 1.42 0.11 18.10
CA GLY A 574 0.80 -1.10 17.54
C GLY A 574 1.03 -2.38 18.36
N TYR A 575 1.64 -2.28 19.54
CA TYR A 575 1.87 -3.42 20.43
C TYR A 575 0.83 -3.51 21.55
N PHE A 576 0.56 -4.76 21.95
CA PHE A 576 -0.35 -5.13 23.01
C PHE A 576 0.39 -5.95 24.07
N SER A 577 0.06 -5.76 25.34
CA SER A 577 0.23 -6.81 26.35
C SER A 577 -1.00 -7.71 26.34
N ILE A 578 -0.85 -8.98 26.75
CA ILE A 578 -1.93 -9.97 26.77
C ILE A 578 -2.12 -10.43 28.21
N THR A 579 -2.97 -9.74 28.97
CA THR A 579 -3.20 -10.05 30.39
C THR A 579 -4.21 -11.18 30.58
N THR A 580 -4.08 -11.92 31.68
CA THR A 580 -4.90 -13.11 31.93
C THR A 580 -5.97 -12.89 32.99
N ALA A 581 -7.20 -13.38 32.76
CA ALA A 581 -8.25 -13.35 33.78
C ALA A 581 -7.88 -14.22 35.00
N SER A 582 -7.11 -15.31 34.81
CA SER A 582 -6.59 -16.14 35.92
C SER A 582 -5.80 -15.36 36.95
N SER A 583 -5.13 -14.27 36.53
CA SER A 583 -4.34 -13.41 37.42
C SER A 583 -5.05 -12.14 37.84
N ASN A 584 -6.34 -11.95 37.48
CA ASN A 584 -7.06 -10.68 37.57
C ASN A 584 -6.32 -9.53 36.87
N ASP A 585 -5.83 -9.78 35.66
CA ASP A 585 -5.09 -8.84 34.80
C ASP A 585 -3.71 -8.40 35.35
N LEU A 586 -3.21 -9.03 36.41
CA LEU A 586 -1.91 -8.68 37.01
C LEU A 586 -0.71 -9.28 36.25
N ARG A 587 -0.94 -10.24 35.35
CA ARG A 587 0.10 -10.95 34.61
C ARG A 587 -0.22 -11.01 33.13
N SER A 588 0.82 -10.93 32.31
CA SER A 588 0.77 -10.97 30.85
C SER A 588 1.43 -12.22 30.30
N PHE A 589 1.11 -12.59 29.06
CA PHE A 589 1.90 -13.55 28.30
C PHE A 589 3.33 -13.05 28.18
N ASP A 590 4.26 -13.98 28.41
CA ASP A 590 5.69 -13.75 28.51
C ASP A 590 6.41 -14.90 27.82
N VAL A 591 7.26 -14.56 26.85
CA VAL A 591 8.23 -15.52 26.31
C VAL A 591 9.35 -15.69 27.34
N SER A 592 9.39 -16.89 27.91
CA SER A 592 10.25 -17.20 29.05
C SER A 592 11.72 -16.87 28.79
N ASN A 593 12.35 -16.20 29.77
CA ASN A 593 13.76 -15.79 29.75
C ASN A 593 14.15 -14.91 28.56
N PHE A 594 13.21 -14.14 27.98
CA PHE A 594 13.46 -13.29 26.81
C PHE A 594 14.01 -14.07 25.60
N SER A 595 13.73 -15.38 25.53
CA SER A 595 14.27 -16.22 24.48
C SER A 595 13.83 -15.74 23.09
N THR A 596 14.72 -15.81 22.11
CA THR A 596 14.42 -15.59 20.69
C THR A 596 14.45 -16.89 19.88
N GLN A 597 14.51 -18.05 20.56
CA GLN A 597 14.60 -19.36 19.91
C GLN A 597 13.22 -19.95 19.59
N ASP A 598 13.18 -20.78 18.55
CA ASP A 598 12.02 -21.63 18.22
C ASP A 598 11.76 -22.64 19.34
N GLY A 599 10.48 -22.86 19.65
CA GLY A 599 10.07 -23.75 20.73
C GLY A 599 10.15 -23.13 22.13
N ALA A 600 10.56 -21.87 22.25
CA ALA A 600 10.60 -21.20 23.54
C ALA A 600 9.20 -21.12 24.15
N ASN A 601 9.13 -21.40 25.45
CA ASN A 601 7.87 -21.53 26.16
C ASN A 601 7.19 -20.18 26.39
N VAL A 602 5.85 -20.15 26.26
CA VAL A 602 5.04 -19.01 26.67
C VAL A 602 4.41 -19.31 28.03
N VAL A 603 4.68 -18.43 28.99
CA VAL A 603 4.13 -18.48 30.35
C VAL A 603 3.33 -17.21 30.59
N GLN A 604 2.60 -17.15 31.70
CA GLN A 604 2.26 -15.84 32.25
C GLN A 604 3.30 -15.38 33.27
N TRP A 605 3.54 -14.07 33.30
CA TRP A 605 4.43 -13.44 34.26
C TRP A 605 3.90 -12.05 34.62
N GLU A 606 4.33 -11.52 35.76
CA GLU A 606 4.10 -10.12 36.14
C GLU A 606 4.47 -9.20 34.97
N TYR A 607 3.56 -8.27 34.63
CA TYR A 607 3.81 -7.36 33.52
C TYR A 607 4.85 -6.31 33.91
N LEU A 608 6.01 -6.37 33.25
CA LEU A 608 7.16 -5.48 33.48
C LEU A 608 7.43 -4.58 32.26
N GLY A 609 6.64 -4.71 31.19
CA GLY A 609 6.78 -3.91 29.96
C GLY A 609 7.95 -4.30 29.06
N GLY A 610 8.57 -5.47 29.28
CA GLY A 610 9.66 -5.96 28.45
C GLY A 610 9.20 -6.41 27.05
N ASN A 611 10.07 -6.32 26.04
CA ASN A 611 9.75 -6.69 24.66
C ASN A 611 9.28 -8.15 24.50
N ASN A 612 9.68 -9.04 25.42
CA ASN A 612 9.22 -10.44 25.45
C ASN A 612 7.75 -10.58 25.90
N GLN A 613 7.13 -9.52 26.41
CA GLN A 613 5.73 -9.44 26.86
C GLN A 613 4.84 -8.60 25.93
N LEU A 614 5.42 -8.03 24.87
CA LEU A 614 4.71 -7.20 23.89
C LEU A 614 4.47 -7.99 22.61
N TRP A 615 3.25 -7.87 22.09
CA TRP A 615 2.76 -8.67 20.97
C TRP A 615 2.09 -7.77 19.93
N ARG A 616 2.40 -8.01 18.66
CA ARG A 616 1.71 -7.41 17.51
C ARG A 616 0.60 -8.35 17.06
N LEU A 617 -0.55 -7.77 16.74
CA LEU A 617 -1.70 -8.48 16.19
C LEU A 617 -1.79 -8.26 14.68
N GLU A 618 -1.46 -9.30 13.94
CA GLU A 618 -1.45 -9.32 12.49
C GLU A 618 -2.74 -9.99 12.01
N ARG A 619 -3.79 -9.18 11.79
CA ARG A 619 -5.08 -9.68 11.31
C ARG A 619 -4.89 -10.31 9.93
N ILE A 620 -5.26 -11.58 9.79
CA ILE A 620 -5.32 -12.24 8.49
C ILE A 620 -6.62 -11.78 7.81
N PRO A 621 -6.54 -11.10 6.66
CA PRO A 621 -7.73 -10.81 5.88
C PRO A 621 -8.43 -12.12 5.55
N GLN A 622 -9.65 -12.27 6.05
CA GLN A 622 -10.51 -13.30 5.51
C GLN A 622 -10.92 -12.83 4.13
N SER A 623 -10.70 -13.65 3.11
CA SER A 623 -11.38 -13.45 1.82
C SER A 623 -12.88 -13.28 2.10
N PRO A 624 -13.60 -12.41 1.37
CA PRO A 624 -15.04 -12.14 1.60
C PRO A 624 -15.91 -13.42 1.63
N THR A 625 -15.38 -14.55 1.18
CA THR A 625 -16.01 -15.86 1.21
C THR A 625 -16.25 -16.48 2.59
N SER A 626 -15.59 -16.06 3.69
CA SER A 626 -15.88 -16.62 5.03
C SER A 626 -16.71 -15.71 5.95
N LEU A 627 -17.10 -14.53 5.47
CA LEU A 627 -18.11 -13.66 6.08
C LEU A 627 -19.26 -13.39 5.10
N MET A 628 -19.62 -14.38 4.27
CA MET A 628 -21.01 -14.45 3.84
C MET A 628 -21.86 -14.65 5.10
N LYS A 629 -22.29 -13.53 5.72
CA LYS A 629 -23.71 -13.41 6.01
C LYS A 629 -24.41 -13.96 4.77
N THR A 630 -25.22 -14.99 4.95
CA THR A 630 -26.17 -15.41 3.91
C THR A 630 -26.69 -14.14 3.24
N PRO A 631 -26.57 -13.99 1.90
CA PRO A 631 -27.01 -12.77 1.25
C PRO A 631 -28.41 -12.46 1.77
N GLU A 632 -28.59 -11.26 2.31
CA GLU A 632 -29.89 -10.77 2.77
C GLU A 632 -30.90 -11.16 1.67
N PRO A 633 -31.93 -11.95 2.02
CA PRO A 633 -32.78 -12.55 1.01
C PRO A 633 -33.44 -11.42 0.19
N LYS A 634 -33.07 -11.31 -1.09
CA LYS A 634 -33.43 -10.18 -1.94
C LYS A 634 -34.58 -10.54 -2.88
N ILE A 635 -35.75 -9.96 -2.63
CA ILE A 635 -36.87 -10.02 -3.57
C ILE A 635 -36.52 -9.25 -4.84
N SER A 636 -36.73 -9.86 -6.00
CA SER A 636 -36.46 -9.23 -7.31
C SER A 636 -37.75 -9.14 -8.12
N ILE A 637 -38.07 -7.96 -8.66
CA ILE A 637 -39.24 -7.75 -9.52
C ILE A 637 -38.78 -7.33 -10.93
N TYR A 638 -39.06 -8.16 -11.93
CA TYR A 638 -38.56 -7.94 -13.30
C TYR A 638 -39.56 -8.33 -14.39
N PRO A 639 -39.48 -7.71 -15.59
CA PRO A 639 -38.69 -6.52 -15.88
C PRO A 639 -39.27 -5.26 -15.19
N ASN A 640 -38.43 -4.39 -14.64
CA ASN A 640 -38.86 -3.11 -14.07
C ASN A 640 -37.89 -1.98 -14.51
N PRO A 641 -38.26 -1.09 -15.44
CA PRO A 641 -39.59 -0.93 -16.04
C PRO A 641 -40.01 -2.13 -16.94
N THR A 642 -41.32 -2.42 -17.00
CA THR A 642 -41.90 -3.43 -17.91
C THR A 642 -42.53 -2.77 -19.13
N THR A 643 -42.23 -3.29 -20.32
CA THR A 643 -42.97 -3.00 -21.57
C THR A 643 -43.98 -4.11 -21.91
N GLN A 644 -43.96 -5.20 -21.12
CA GLN A 644 -44.80 -6.37 -21.32
C GLN A 644 -46.13 -6.27 -20.56
N LYS A 645 -46.36 -5.14 -19.87
CA LYS A 645 -47.54 -4.88 -19.04
C LYS A 645 -47.73 -5.89 -17.90
N SER A 646 -46.68 -6.61 -17.52
CA SER A 646 -46.67 -7.55 -16.39
C SER A 646 -45.25 -7.67 -15.85
N VAL A 647 -45.12 -8.15 -14.61
CA VAL A 647 -43.82 -8.45 -13.99
C VAL A 647 -43.82 -9.82 -13.33
N THR A 648 -42.64 -10.38 -13.15
CA THR A 648 -42.35 -11.53 -12.31
C THR A 648 -41.82 -11.02 -10.98
N ILE A 649 -42.39 -11.50 -9.88
CA ILE A 649 -41.88 -11.33 -8.52
C ILE A 649 -41.15 -12.61 -8.17
N ASP A 650 -39.84 -12.51 -7.95
CA ASP A 650 -38.97 -13.63 -7.61
C ASP A 650 -38.67 -13.62 -6.12
N LEU A 651 -39.06 -14.72 -5.46
CA LEU A 651 -38.94 -14.97 -4.03
C LEU A 651 -37.99 -16.14 -3.74
N ASN A 652 -37.28 -16.68 -4.75
CA ASN A 652 -36.43 -17.87 -4.58
C ASN A 652 -35.34 -17.70 -3.52
N SER A 653 -34.90 -16.48 -3.25
CA SER A 653 -33.89 -16.19 -2.22
C SER A 653 -34.46 -16.09 -0.80
N MET A 654 -35.79 -16.06 -0.63
CA MET A 654 -36.46 -15.90 0.65
C MET A 654 -36.84 -17.26 1.26
N ASN A 655 -36.88 -17.35 2.59
CA ASN A 655 -37.35 -18.56 3.27
C ASN A 655 -38.88 -18.70 3.13
N PRO A 656 -39.40 -19.90 2.80
CA PRO A 656 -40.84 -20.13 2.70
C PRO A 656 -41.59 -19.86 4.01
N GLU A 657 -42.63 -19.03 3.94
CA GLU A 657 -43.51 -18.70 5.07
C GLU A 657 -44.99 -18.88 4.73
N SER A 658 -45.79 -19.16 5.77
CA SER A 658 -47.25 -19.21 5.66
C SER A 658 -47.84 -17.82 5.41
N ASN A 659 -48.99 -17.75 4.75
CA ASN A 659 -49.75 -16.51 4.51
C ASN A 659 -49.01 -15.46 3.66
N LEU A 660 -48.33 -15.89 2.59
CA LEU A 660 -47.78 -14.97 1.60
C LEU A 660 -48.91 -14.18 0.96
N LYS A 661 -48.83 -12.85 1.07
CA LYS A 661 -49.76 -11.92 0.43
C LYS A 661 -49.01 -10.98 -0.49
N ILE A 662 -49.44 -10.89 -1.74
CA ILE A 662 -48.90 -9.97 -2.75
C ILE A 662 -50.05 -9.06 -3.15
N SER A 663 -49.90 -7.75 -2.99
CA SER A 663 -50.92 -6.76 -3.35
C SER A 663 -50.31 -5.73 -4.30
N ILE A 664 -50.99 -5.44 -5.40
CA ILE A 664 -50.53 -4.49 -6.40
C ILE A 664 -51.51 -3.33 -6.44
N TYR A 665 -51.02 -2.11 -6.31
CA TYR A 665 -51.80 -0.89 -6.34
C TYR A 665 -51.35 -0.01 -7.51
N ASN A 666 -52.28 0.71 -8.13
CA ASN A 666 -51.92 1.81 -9.03
C ASN A 666 -51.52 3.06 -8.20
N ILE A 667 -51.03 4.10 -8.87
CA ILE A 667 -50.60 5.33 -8.19
C ILE A 667 -51.72 6.10 -7.48
N SER A 668 -53.00 5.86 -7.81
CA SER A 668 -54.13 6.42 -7.08
C SER A 668 -54.51 5.61 -5.83
N GLY A 669 -53.75 4.56 -5.51
CA GLY A 669 -53.97 3.69 -4.35
C GLY A 669 -55.07 2.65 -4.56
N SER A 670 -55.63 2.52 -5.78
CA SER A 670 -56.61 1.48 -6.09
C SER A 670 -55.90 0.14 -6.29
N MET A 671 -56.43 -0.91 -5.67
CA MET A 671 -55.89 -2.26 -5.80
C MET A 671 -56.18 -2.84 -7.19
N VAL A 672 -55.14 -3.35 -7.84
CA VAL A 672 -55.12 -3.88 -9.21
C VAL A 672 -55.12 -5.39 -9.18
N GLU A 673 -54.36 -5.99 -8.27
CA GLU A 673 -54.26 -7.44 -8.13
C GLU A 673 -53.92 -7.80 -6.68
N GLN A 674 -54.40 -8.95 -6.23
CA GLN A 674 -54.02 -9.53 -4.94
C GLN A 674 -53.88 -11.04 -5.06
N TYR A 675 -52.81 -11.57 -4.48
CA TYR A 675 -52.63 -12.97 -4.14
C TYR A 675 -52.54 -13.12 -2.62
N GLN A 676 -53.13 -14.19 -2.10
CA GLN A 676 -52.96 -14.60 -0.71
C GLN A 676 -53.03 -16.13 -0.64
N GLY A 677 -52.00 -16.78 -0.11
CA GLY A 677 -51.98 -18.23 -0.04
C GLY A 677 -50.67 -18.82 0.48
N GLU A 678 -50.43 -20.08 0.10
CA GLU A 678 -49.16 -20.79 0.31
C GLU A 678 -47.99 -20.05 -0.35
N TRP A 679 -46.79 -20.33 0.13
CA TRP A 679 -45.57 -19.75 -0.39
C TRP A 679 -45.36 -20.09 -1.87
N LEU A 680 -44.95 -19.09 -2.66
CA LEU A 680 -44.57 -19.26 -4.05
C LEU A 680 -43.14 -18.76 -4.24
N ASN A 681 -42.29 -19.56 -4.89
CA ASN A 681 -40.93 -19.16 -5.21
C ASN A 681 -40.88 -18.07 -6.29
N GLN A 682 -41.87 -18.03 -7.18
CA GLN A 682 -42.06 -16.96 -8.15
C GLN A 682 -43.55 -16.70 -8.36
N TYR A 683 -43.90 -15.44 -8.61
CA TYR A 683 -45.26 -15.01 -8.91
C TYR A 683 -45.28 -14.11 -10.14
N GLN A 684 -45.90 -14.59 -11.22
CA GLN A 684 -46.18 -13.77 -12.40
C GLN A 684 -47.50 -13.01 -12.18
N THR A 685 -47.47 -11.69 -12.33
CA THR A 685 -48.69 -10.87 -12.23
C THR A 685 -49.67 -11.23 -13.34
N LYS A 686 -50.95 -11.42 -13.00
CA LYS A 686 -52.02 -11.76 -13.94
C LYS A 686 -52.64 -10.50 -14.54
N ALA A 687 -52.67 -9.41 -13.79
CA ALA A 687 -53.15 -8.13 -14.28
C ALA A 687 -52.20 -7.57 -15.35
N ARG A 688 -52.77 -7.06 -16.44
CA ARG A 688 -52.02 -6.31 -17.44
C ARG A 688 -52.00 -4.83 -17.07
N PHE A 689 -50.85 -4.35 -16.65
CA PHE A 689 -50.61 -2.96 -16.30
C PHE A 689 -50.82 -2.04 -17.51
N GLU A 690 -51.59 -0.98 -17.32
CA GLU A 690 -51.59 0.14 -18.25
C GLU A 690 -50.29 0.95 -18.08
N ASN A 691 -50.09 1.96 -18.94
CA ASN A 691 -48.91 2.80 -18.85
C ASN A 691 -49.02 3.65 -17.58
N GLY A 692 -48.07 3.52 -16.67
CA GLY A 692 -48.15 4.16 -15.36
C GLY A 692 -47.24 3.55 -14.31
N ILE A 693 -47.41 4.02 -13.08
CA ILE A 693 -46.66 3.58 -11.92
C ILE A 693 -47.55 2.72 -11.03
N TYR A 694 -47.02 1.59 -10.60
CA TYR A 694 -47.65 0.63 -9.71
C TYR A 694 -46.77 0.41 -8.48
N ILE A 695 -47.39 0.06 -7.37
CA ILE A 695 -46.73 -0.30 -6.12
C ILE A 695 -47.08 -1.75 -5.82
N ILE A 696 -46.07 -2.60 -5.74
CA ILE A 696 -46.21 -4.00 -5.32
C ILE A 696 -45.82 -4.07 -3.85
N ARG A 697 -46.69 -4.65 -3.04
CA ARG A 697 -46.48 -4.90 -1.62
C ARG A 697 -46.56 -6.40 -1.34
N ILE A 698 -45.54 -6.95 -0.71
CA ILE A 698 -45.41 -8.37 -0.37
C ILE A 698 -45.35 -8.48 1.14
N GLU A 699 -46.19 -9.33 1.72
CA GLU A 699 -46.38 -9.43 3.16
C GLU A 699 -46.38 -10.89 3.59
N THR A 700 -45.73 -11.17 4.71
CA THR A 700 -45.82 -12.42 5.48
C THR A 700 -45.97 -12.04 6.97
N PRO A 701 -46.13 -13.01 7.90
CA PRO A 701 -46.13 -12.72 9.32
C PRO A 701 -44.83 -12.07 9.83
N SER A 702 -43.69 -12.31 9.16
CA SER A 702 -42.37 -11.85 9.61
C SER A 702 -41.88 -10.58 8.91
N PHE A 703 -42.36 -10.27 7.69
CA PHE A 703 -41.88 -9.08 6.96
C PHE A 703 -42.93 -8.45 6.04
N THR A 704 -42.66 -7.20 5.66
CA THR A 704 -43.37 -6.47 4.61
C THR A 704 -42.35 -5.80 3.68
N TYR A 705 -42.48 -6.04 2.38
CA TYR A 705 -41.66 -5.46 1.32
C TYR A 705 -42.52 -4.65 0.37
N THR A 706 -42.01 -3.54 -0.15
CA THR A 706 -42.73 -2.71 -1.11
C THR A 706 -41.78 -2.21 -2.20
N GLU A 707 -42.17 -2.34 -3.46
CA GLU A 707 -41.38 -1.90 -4.60
C GLU A 707 -42.26 -1.19 -5.64
N ARG A 708 -41.67 -0.17 -6.27
CA ARG A 708 -42.31 0.60 -7.34
C ARG A 708 -42.02 -0.02 -8.69
N VAL A 709 -43.06 -0.34 -9.44
CA VAL A 709 -42.98 -0.84 -10.82
C VAL A 709 -43.44 0.24 -11.80
N ILE A 710 -42.68 0.42 -12.88
CA ILE A 710 -43.04 1.32 -13.98
C ILE A 710 -43.45 0.48 -15.20
N SER A 711 -44.68 0.67 -15.69
CA SER A 711 -45.18 0.08 -16.92
C SER A 711 -45.18 1.13 -18.04
N ARG A 712 -44.51 0.84 -19.16
CA ARG A 712 -44.32 1.76 -20.29
C ARG A 712 -45.02 1.30 -21.56
#